data_AF-G8RZQ2-F1
#
_entry.id   AF-G8RZQ2-F1
#
_cell.length_a   1.000
_cell.length_b   1.000
_cell.length_c   1.000
_cell.angle_alpha   90.00
_cell.angle_beta   90.00
_cell.angle_gamma   90.00
#
_symmetry.space_group_name_H-M   'P 1'
#
loop_
_entity.id
_entity.type
_entity.pdbx_description
1 polymer ?
#
loop_
_entity_poly.entity_id
_entity_poly.type
_entity_poly.pdbx_seq_one_letter_code
_entity_poly.pdbx_strand_id
1 'polypeptide(L)'
;MGLLNTLIAAFLRSAARRWPADIRDEMARDWIAELGALQQRPGTAWRRLTFAISLAATPLAIDESGAPRGRWEWMRAGVTLRTVVRLMLVAGFGLGGASAVRLFAGDLFLDDLADDADWLVFQLTVGLVTTLLITGYAVTAARWAGSRGAPEPGPSGSLGVAATAVLPIAWMVPFFLAVHADTVFTICLGITATWAALTIGLVVATVRALSAGRRGRAWLVAGLGVPLTPMLSAAPLLLADIAGYNIYLIQALLDVALFLLPWTICAVTFGRAAVRRWSTTGPATDAVPAPEQAAVQLGWWQPTAERLLLLALTVTAATGWALGMTVLQPMSEPTGPDAYGENNTYWARELRWGALIALVVIILVYVRGDRRATRSVLLGGVAWLAADIALDRINPTTVLLPVAAALTALLCCAAAGGLPLVPQPRTLFGAALVAAIAAGLATDTESPTDVERGLNLGSAAAGSLLAVVAIVAAARVAATVSRRRIAAAIPAGLVAAATPWVLRLIYPHPTDARNYGTLAFTVLLGSAVVALAAPRPRTHRDWLRYPATVLITTVSVPLMLFPLVIASIALPYGALFTALAGNPEINSADTDNVAVILAVPIGIVLGRMLRGFAFGRPRATVRRTTEPPPKAHPSPA
;
A
#
# COMPACT_ATOMS: atom_id res chain seq x y z
N MET A 1 -0.09 42.90 8.05
CA MET A 1 0.11 41.44 8.25
C MET A 1 -0.11 40.74 6.90
N GLY A 2 0.74 39.78 6.51
CA GLY A 2 0.50 39.01 5.28
C GLY A 2 -0.76 38.13 5.37
N LEU A 3 -1.40 37.86 4.24
CA LEU A 3 -2.66 37.08 4.08
C LEU A 3 -2.67 35.78 4.90
N LEU A 4 -1.54 35.07 4.95
CA LEU A 4 -1.35 33.84 5.72
C LEU A 4 -1.58 34.04 7.22
N ASN A 5 -1.06 35.11 7.81
CA ASN A 5 -1.24 35.39 9.24
C ASN A 5 -2.69 35.75 9.55
N THR A 6 -3.37 36.43 8.62
CA THR A 6 -4.81 36.74 8.74
C THR A 6 -5.66 35.47 8.73
N LEU A 7 -5.35 34.51 7.84
CA LEU A 7 -6.00 33.20 7.79
C LEU A 7 -5.76 32.40 9.08
N ILE A 8 -4.51 32.31 9.54
CA ILE A 8 -4.17 31.63 10.79
C ILE A 8 -4.97 32.24 11.96
N ALA A 9 -5.01 33.57 12.08
CA ALA A 9 -5.76 34.24 13.13
C ALA A 9 -7.28 34.02 13.02
N ALA A 10 -7.82 33.94 11.80
CA ALA A 10 -9.24 33.61 11.59
C ALA A 10 -9.55 32.18 12.04
N PHE A 11 -8.71 31.20 11.69
CA PHE A 11 -8.87 29.82 12.12
C PHE A 11 -8.73 29.64 13.63
N LEU A 12 -7.76 30.28 14.28
CA LEU A 12 -7.63 30.25 15.74
C LEU A 12 -8.84 30.85 16.44
N ARG A 13 -9.35 32.00 15.96
CA ARG A 13 -10.57 32.62 16.51
C ARG A 13 -11.78 31.70 16.34
N SER A 14 -11.93 31.08 15.16
CA SER A 14 -12.97 30.08 14.92
C SER A 14 -12.83 28.88 15.86
N ALA A 15 -11.60 28.44 16.14
CA ALA A 15 -11.35 27.33 17.03
C ALA A 15 -11.69 27.67 18.49
N ALA A 16 -11.25 28.83 18.97
CA ALA A 16 -11.42 29.29 20.35
C ALA A 16 -12.90 29.52 20.69
N ARG A 17 -13.71 30.05 19.74
CA ARG A 17 -15.16 30.29 19.95
C ARG A 17 -15.94 29.05 20.40
N ARG A 18 -15.43 27.84 20.14
CA ARG A 18 -16.08 26.58 20.51
C ARG A 18 -15.78 26.13 21.93
N TRP A 19 -14.85 26.78 22.61
CA TRP A 19 -14.52 26.51 24.01
C TRP A 19 -15.39 27.38 24.94
N PRO A 20 -15.77 26.86 26.12
CA PRO A 20 -16.49 27.65 27.11
C PRO A 20 -15.67 28.89 27.52
N ALA A 21 -16.39 29.95 27.89
CA ALA A 21 -15.83 31.31 27.95
C ALA A 21 -14.71 31.46 28.98
N ASP A 22 -14.74 30.64 30.03
CA ASP A 22 -13.77 30.57 31.12
C ASP A 22 -12.38 30.09 30.68
N ILE A 23 -12.30 29.17 29.71
CA ILE A 23 -11.03 28.58 29.21
C ILE A 23 -10.67 29.00 27.78
N ARG A 24 -11.59 29.67 27.07
CA ARG A 24 -11.41 30.11 25.69
C ARG A 24 -10.14 30.94 25.48
N ASP A 25 -9.91 31.91 26.36
CA ASP A 25 -8.79 32.85 26.25
C ASP A 25 -7.47 32.21 26.69
N GLU A 26 -7.52 31.20 27.55
CA GLU A 26 -6.37 30.38 27.92
C GLU A 26 -5.94 29.51 26.73
N MET A 27 -6.85 28.75 26.13
CA MET A 27 -6.57 27.93 24.95
C MET A 27 -6.09 28.77 23.76
N ALA A 28 -6.67 29.95 23.55
CA ALA A 28 -6.23 30.85 22.50
C ALA A 28 -4.78 31.32 22.72
N ARG A 29 -4.39 31.63 23.96
CA ARG A 29 -3.01 32.00 24.32
C ARG A 29 -2.05 30.83 24.12
N ASP A 30 -2.42 29.63 24.54
CA ASP A 30 -1.60 28.43 24.38
C ASP A 30 -1.35 28.10 22.91
N TRP A 31 -2.37 28.15 22.06
CA TRP A 31 -2.19 27.91 20.62
C TRP A 31 -1.37 28.99 19.93
N ILE A 32 -1.47 30.25 20.37
CA ILE A 32 -0.59 31.32 19.90
C ILE A 32 0.86 31.03 20.30
N ALA A 33 1.09 30.55 21.53
CA ALA A 33 2.42 30.16 22.00
C ALA A 33 2.99 28.97 21.21
N GLU A 34 2.19 27.94 20.94
CA GLU A 34 2.60 26.81 20.09
C GLU A 34 2.91 27.23 18.65
N LEU A 35 2.11 28.14 18.08
CA LEU A 35 2.39 28.74 16.76
C LEU A 35 3.69 29.55 16.77
N GLY A 36 3.97 30.26 17.87
CA GLY A 36 5.25 30.95 18.09
C GLY A 36 6.43 29.98 18.13
N ALA A 37 6.30 28.84 18.82
CA ALA A 37 7.30 27.78 18.85
C ALA A 37 7.55 27.17 17.45
N LEU A 38 6.51 27.05 16.61
CA LEU A 38 6.65 26.62 15.22
C LEU A 38 7.35 27.66 14.34
N GLN A 39 7.19 28.96 14.63
CA GLN A 39 7.80 30.05 13.87
C GLN A 39 9.32 30.13 14.01
N GLN A 40 9.87 29.68 15.14
CA GLN A 40 11.33 29.66 15.37
C GLN A 40 12.07 28.66 14.47
N ARG A 41 11.37 27.80 13.72
CA ARG A 41 11.96 26.88 12.75
C ARG A 41 11.83 27.44 11.33
N PRO A 42 12.89 27.42 10.50
CA PRO A 42 12.80 27.88 9.11
C PRO A 42 11.83 27.01 8.27
N GLY A 43 11.08 27.63 7.35
CA GLY A 43 10.19 26.94 6.41
C GLY A 43 8.83 26.47 6.96
N THR A 44 8.30 27.10 8.03
CA THR A 44 7.11 26.58 8.75
C THR A 44 5.78 27.26 8.42
N ALA A 45 5.73 28.17 7.45
CA ALA A 45 4.50 28.85 7.02
C ALA A 45 3.32 27.87 6.80
N TRP A 46 3.56 26.80 6.04
CA TRP A 46 2.55 25.76 5.77
C TRP A 46 2.17 24.93 7.01
N ARG A 47 3.14 24.67 7.91
CA ARG A 47 2.89 23.95 9.17
C ARG A 47 2.02 24.77 10.11
N ARG A 48 2.24 26.08 10.17
CA ARG A 48 1.42 27.00 10.97
C ARG A 48 -0.02 27.05 10.46
N LEU A 49 -0.21 27.10 9.14
CA LEU A 49 -1.53 27.09 8.54
C LEU A 49 -2.25 25.76 8.75
N THR A 50 -1.59 24.62 8.48
CA THR A 50 -2.20 23.30 8.71
C THR A 50 -2.51 23.04 10.18
N PHE A 51 -1.68 23.53 11.11
CA PHE A 51 -2.00 23.53 12.54
C PHE A 51 -3.26 24.34 12.85
N ALA A 52 -3.35 25.59 12.39
CA ALA A 52 -4.52 26.44 12.64
C ALA A 52 -5.82 25.88 12.01
N ILE A 53 -5.75 25.39 10.76
CA ILE A 53 -6.86 24.70 10.09
C ILE A 53 -7.27 23.45 10.87
N SER A 54 -6.29 22.67 11.35
CA SER A 54 -6.58 21.47 12.14
C SER A 54 -7.32 21.79 13.42
N LEU A 55 -6.96 22.88 14.11
CA LEU A 55 -7.71 23.35 15.28
C LEU A 55 -9.13 23.76 14.86
N ALA A 56 -9.29 24.60 13.84
CA ALA A 56 -10.57 25.11 13.37
C ALA A 56 -11.55 24.05 12.83
N ALA A 57 -11.06 23.00 12.19
CA ALA A 57 -11.92 21.93 11.65
C ALA A 57 -12.37 20.91 12.71
N THR A 58 -11.80 20.97 13.93
CA THR A 58 -11.98 19.91 14.93
C THR A 58 -13.11 20.20 15.93
N PRO A 59 -14.15 19.36 16.05
CA PRO A 59 -15.19 19.51 17.06
C PRO A 59 -14.65 19.28 18.49
N LEU A 60 -15.20 20.02 19.46
CA LEU A 60 -14.91 19.88 20.89
C LEU A 60 -15.39 18.52 21.38
N ALA A 61 -14.54 17.78 22.12
CA ALA A 61 -14.94 16.56 22.81
C ALA A 61 -14.70 16.74 24.31
N ILE A 62 -15.74 16.51 25.11
CA ILE A 62 -15.66 16.49 26.57
C ILE A 62 -15.26 15.07 26.98
N ASP A 63 -14.20 14.93 27.76
CA ASP A 63 -13.79 13.61 28.27
C ASP A 63 -14.65 13.17 29.48
N GLU A 64 -14.39 11.97 30.01
CA GLU A 64 -15.14 11.40 31.15
C GLU A 64 -15.00 12.23 32.44
N SER A 65 -13.98 13.09 32.54
CA SER A 65 -13.78 14.00 33.67
C SER A 65 -14.48 15.35 33.48
N GLY A 66 -15.21 15.55 32.38
CA GLY A 66 -15.81 16.83 32.04
C GLY A 66 -14.81 17.82 31.44
N ALA A 67 -13.54 17.43 31.26
CA ALA A 67 -12.52 18.29 30.72
C ALA A 67 -12.63 18.31 29.18
N PRO A 68 -12.79 19.49 28.57
CA PRO A 68 -12.76 19.62 27.12
C PRO A 68 -11.34 19.34 26.63
N ARG A 69 -11.19 18.38 25.72
CA ARG A 69 -9.91 18.07 25.07
C ARG A 69 -10.04 18.24 23.57
N GLY A 70 -8.99 18.75 22.94
CA GLY A 70 -8.91 18.80 21.48
C GLY A 70 -8.87 17.38 20.91
N ARG A 71 -9.73 17.06 19.93
CA ARG A 71 -9.79 15.70 19.34
C ARG A 71 -8.45 15.23 18.75
N TRP A 72 -7.47 16.10 18.48
CA TRP A 72 -6.14 15.73 17.99
C TRP A 72 -5.13 15.31 19.07
N GLU A 73 -5.34 15.69 20.33
CA GLU A 73 -4.58 15.07 21.43
C GLU A 73 -5.01 13.61 21.62
N TRP A 74 -6.29 13.31 21.30
CA TRP A 74 -6.85 11.95 21.26
C TRP A 74 -6.55 11.19 19.98
N MET A 75 -6.69 11.86 18.83
CA MET A 75 -6.20 11.37 17.55
C MET A 75 -4.72 11.69 17.50
N ARG A 76 -3.88 10.90 18.17
CA ARG A 76 -2.50 10.70 17.67
C ARG A 76 -2.62 10.30 16.20
N ALA A 77 -2.62 11.30 15.31
CA ALA A 77 -3.02 11.26 13.91
C ALA A 77 -2.46 10.03 13.21
N GLY A 78 -1.20 9.74 13.53
CA GLY A 78 -0.49 8.63 12.98
C GLY A 78 -1.09 7.27 13.31
N VAL A 79 -1.59 7.00 14.52
CA VAL A 79 -2.08 5.65 14.88
C VAL A 79 -3.41 5.37 14.17
N THR A 80 -4.41 6.25 14.31
CA THR A 80 -5.73 6.08 13.69
C THR A 80 -5.64 6.12 12.17
N LEU A 81 -4.91 7.09 11.59
CA LEU A 81 -4.74 7.16 10.13
C LEU A 81 -3.98 5.93 9.59
N ARG A 82 -2.94 5.45 10.28
CA ARG A 82 -2.26 4.21 9.88
C ARG A 82 -3.20 3.01 9.95
N THR A 83 -4.10 2.95 10.93
CA THR A 83 -5.08 1.86 11.05
C THR A 83 -6.14 1.95 9.96
N VAL A 84 -6.66 3.15 9.68
CA VAL A 84 -7.59 3.43 8.57
C VAL A 84 -6.96 3.02 7.24
N VAL A 85 -5.76 3.53 6.91
CA VAL A 85 -5.05 3.19 5.68
C VAL A 85 -4.79 1.69 5.58
N ARG A 86 -4.42 1.03 6.69
CA ARG A 86 -4.27 -0.44 6.72
C ARG A 86 -5.58 -1.15 6.40
N LEU A 87 -6.69 -0.70 6.96
CA LEU A 87 -8.00 -1.29 6.73
C LEU A 87 -8.51 -1.03 5.31
N MET A 88 -8.26 0.15 4.73
CA MET A 88 -8.54 0.41 3.31
C MET A 88 -7.73 -0.50 2.41
N LEU A 89 -6.43 -0.66 2.66
CA LEU A 89 -5.59 -1.58 1.89
C LEU A 89 -6.07 -3.02 2.04
N VAL A 90 -6.37 -3.45 3.27
CA VAL A 90 -6.93 -4.78 3.52
C VAL A 90 -8.24 -4.96 2.76
N ALA A 91 -9.13 -3.97 2.80
CA ALA A 91 -10.40 -3.99 2.10
C ALA A 91 -10.20 -4.09 0.60
N GLY A 92 -9.43 -3.19 -0.01
CA GLY A 92 -9.11 -3.23 -1.44
C GLY A 92 -8.55 -4.57 -1.88
N PHE A 93 -7.57 -5.13 -1.15
CA PHE A 93 -7.02 -6.44 -1.48
C PHE A 93 -8.01 -7.59 -1.31
N GLY A 94 -8.84 -7.59 -0.28
CA GLY A 94 -9.85 -8.64 -0.13
C GLY A 94 -10.99 -8.51 -1.15
N LEU A 95 -11.35 -7.28 -1.54
CA LEU A 95 -12.38 -7.00 -2.54
C LEU A 95 -11.94 -7.45 -3.92
N GLY A 96 -10.76 -7.02 -4.41
CA GLY A 96 -10.32 -7.55 -5.71
C GLY A 96 -9.83 -8.99 -5.64
N GLY A 97 -9.39 -9.48 -4.48
CA GLY A 97 -9.15 -10.90 -4.30
C GLY A 97 -10.42 -11.73 -4.50
N ALA A 98 -11.56 -11.25 -3.99
CA ALA A 98 -12.88 -11.82 -4.25
C ALA A 98 -13.20 -11.83 -5.74
N SER A 99 -13.04 -10.68 -6.39
CA SER A 99 -13.32 -10.51 -7.81
C SER A 99 -12.46 -11.42 -8.67
N ALA A 100 -11.16 -11.56 -8.36
CA ALA A 100 -10.25 -12.45 -9.06
C ALA A 100 -10.67 -13.92 -8.94
N VAL A 101 -11.04 -14.38 -7.74
CA VAL A 101 -11.53 -15.75 -7.53
C VAL A 101 -12.82 -16.00 -8.32
N ARG A 102 -13.75 -15.04 -8.34
CA ARG A 102 -14.99 -15.17 -9.10
C ARG A 102 -14.76 -15.21 -10.61
N LEU A 103 -13.90 -14.34 -11.14
CA LEU A 103 -13.56 -14.34 -12.56
C LEU A 103 -12.90 -15.65 -12.98
N PHE A 104 -11.91 -16.11 -12.21
CA PHE A 104 -11.23 -17.37 -12.51
C PHE A 104 -12.15 -18.58 -12.40
N ALA A 105 -13.08 -18.58 -11.43
CA ALA A 105 -14.12 -19.60 -11.38
C ALA A 105 -15.08 -19.49 -12.57
N GLY A 106 -15.43 -18.27 -13.01
CA GLY A 106 -16.16 -18.04 -14.25
C GLY A 106 -15.51 -18.77 -15.42
N ASP A 107 -14.26 -18.44 -15.73
CA ASP A 107 -13.55 -18.97 -16.89
C ASP A 107 -13.38 -20.50 -16.85
N LEU A 108 -13.21 -21.10 -15.67
CA LEU A 108 -13.04 -22.55 -15.54
C LEU A 108 -14.33 -23.35 -15.77
N PHE A 109 -15.50 -22.74 -15.60
CA PHE A 109 -16.78 -23.46 -15.57
C PHE A 109 -17.80 -22.93 -16.59
N LEU A 110 -17.52 -21.81 -17.27
CA LEU A 110 -18.44 -21.18 -18.24
C LEU A 110 -18.76 -22.08 -19.44
N ASP A 111 -17.82 -22.90 -19.90
CA ASP A 111 -18.03 -23.78 -21.06
C ASP A 111 -18.99 -24.95 -20.79
N ASP A 112 -19.21 -25.32 -19.51
CA ASP A 112 -19.99 -26.50 -19.11
C ASP A 112 -21.40 -26.18 -18.59
N LEU A 113 -21.75 -24.90 -18.39
CA LEU A 113 -22.97 -24.48 -17.67
C LEU A 113 -23.98 -23.73 -18.57
N ALA A 114 -24.48 -24.41 -19.60
CA ALA A 114 -25.44 -23.84 -20.55
C ALA A 114 -26.90 -23.76 -20.04
N ASP A 115 -27.26 -24.51 -19.00
CA ASP A 115 -28.63 -24.54 -18.45
C ASP A 115 -28.82 -23.52 -17.30
N ASP A 116 -29.95 -22.80 -17.30
CA ASP A 116 -30.29 -21.77 -16.30
C ASP A 116 -30.23 -22.25 -14.84
N ALA A 117 -30.57 -23.52 -14.60
CA ALA A 117 -30.53 -24.13 -13.27
C ALA A 117 -29.09 -24.34 -12.77
N ASP A 118 -28.22 -24.78 -13.67
CA ASP A 118 -26.81 -25.02 -13.38
C ASP A 118 -26.06 -23.71 -13.18
N TRP A 119 -26.47 -22.66 -13.89
CA TRP A 119 -25.95 -21.32 -13.69
C TRP A 119 -26.24 -20.76 -12.29
N LEU A 120 -27.47 -20.91 -11.77
CA LEU A 120 -27.79 -20.46 -10.40
C LEU A 120 -27.00 -21.22 -9.34
N VAL A 121 -26.88 -22.55 -9.49
CA VAL A 121 -26.08 -23.40 -8.60
C VAL A 121 -24.61 -22.99 -8.64
N PHE A 122 -24.09 -22.67 -9.83
CA PHE A 122 -22.74 -22.16 -10.01
C PHE A 122 -22.53 -20.83 -9.29
N GLN A 123 -23.39 -19.83 -9.52
CA GLN A 123 -23.29 -18.52 -8.86
C GLN A 123 -23.35 -18.66 -7.33
N LEU A 124 -24.24 -19.50 -6.81
CA LEU A 124 -24.31 -19.82 -5.38
C LEU A 124 -23.02 -20.46 -4.87
N THR A 125 -22.49 -21.44 -5.60
CA THR A 125 -21.27 -22.17 -5.21
C THR A 125 -20.07 -21.26 -5.21
N VAL A 126 -19.86 -20.52 -6.30
CA VAL A 126 -18.78 -19.53 -6.43
C VAL A 126 -18.94 -18.42 -5.40
N GLY A 127 -20.15 -17.92 -5.19
CA GLY A 127 -20.47 -16.92 -4.18
C GLY A 127 -20.14 -17.40 -2.77
N LEU A 128 -20.50 -18.63 -2.41
CA LEU A 128 -20.20 -19.25 -1.11
C LEU A 128 -18.70 -19.48 -0.92
N VAL A 129 -18.00 -20.07 -1.89
CA VAL A 129 -16.55 -20.30 -1.84
C VAL A 129 -15.81 -18.98 -1.68
N THR A 130 -16.16 -17.99 -2.49
CA THR A 130 -15.61 -16.64 -2.42
C THR A 130 -15.85 -16.02 -1.04
N THR A 131 -17.07 -16.11 -0.52
CA THR A 131 -17.44 -15.62 0.81
C THR A 131 -16.61 -16.27 1.91
N LEU A 132 -16.40 -17.59 1.86
CA LEU A 132 -15.59 -18.32 2.84
C LEU A 132 -14.13 -17.88 2.81
N LEU A 133 -13.54 -17.75 1.61
CA LEU A 133 -12.15 -17.31 1.42
C LEU A 133 -11.95 -15.89 1.94
N ILE A 134 -12.80 -14.94 1.53
CA ILE A 134 -12.72 -13.56 2.00
C ILE A 134 -12.97 -13.49 3.50
N THR A 135 -13.87 -14.30 4.05
CA THR A 135 -14.13 -14.33 5.50
C THR A 135 -12.87 -14.75 6.26
N GLY A 136 -12.17 -15.80 5.80
CA GLY A 136 -10.89 -16.21 6.38
C GLY A 136 -9.82 -15.10 6.33
N TYR A 137 -9.74 -14.41 5.19
CA TYR A 137 -8.85 -13.26 5.00
C TYR A 137 -9.23 -12.08 5.93
N ALA A 138 -10.50 -11.68 5.94
CA ALA A 138 -11.07 -10.59 6.73
C ALA A 138 -10.83 -10.79 8.22
N VAL A 139 -11.09 -11.99 8.76
CA VAL A 139 -10.83 -12.33 10.17
C VAL A 139 -9.34 -12.18 10.50
N THR A 140 -8.47 -12.68 9.62
CA THR A 140 -7.02 -12.62 9.82
C THR A 140 -6.52 -11.19 9.79
N ALA A 141 -6.99 -10.39 8.83
CA ALA A 141 -6.61 -9.01 8.66
C ALA A 141 -7.16 -8.10 9.78
N ALA A 142 -8.39 -8.34 10.24
CA ALA A 142 -8.98 -7.65 11.39
C ALA A 142 -8.21 -7.90 12.69
N ARG A 143 -7.85 -9.16 12.97
CA ARG A 143 -7.01 -9.53 14.12
C ARG A 143 -5.63 -8.86 14.03
N TRP A 144 -5.04 -8.88 12.83
CA TRP A 144 -3.77 -8.23 12.55
C TRP A 144 -3.84 -6.71 12.80
N ALA A 145 -4.83 -6.02 12.24
CA ALA A 145 -5.04 -4.59 12.39
C ALA A 145 -5.30 -4.22 13.86
N GLY A 146 -6.16 -4.97 14.55
CA GLY A 146 -6.46 -4.77 15.97
C GLY A 146 -5.22 -4.92 16.85
N SER A 147 -4.40 -5.96 16.61
CA SER A 147 -3.18 -6.21 17.39
C SER A 147 -2.10 -5.12 17.24
N ARG A 148 -2.08 -4.37 16.13
CA ARG A 148 -1.02 -3.40 15.79
C ARG A 148 -1.45 -1.94 15.76
N GLY A 149 -2.72 -1.67 16.02
CA GLY A 149 -3.28 -0.35 15.73
C GLY A 149 -4.67 -0.10 16.29
N ALA A 150 -5.22 -0.97 17.15
CA ALA A 150 -6.43 -0.61 17.89
C ALA A 150 -6.22 0.76 18.56
N PRO A 151 -7.17 1.70 18.41
CA PRO A 151 -7.14 2.97 19.12
C PRO A 151 -7.02 2.70 20.61
N GLU A 152 -6.35 3.57 21.37
CA GLU A 152 -6.47 3.54 22.83
C GLU A 152 -7.94 3.78 23.21
N PRO A 153 -8.42 3.22 24.34
CA PRO A 153 -9.78 3.46 24.78
C PRO A 153 -9.93 4.94 25.11
N GLY A 154 -10.56 5.71 24.22
CA GLY A 154 -10.89 7.12 24.45
C GLY A 154 -12.38 7.33 24.69
N PRO A 155 -12.83 8.58 24.95
CA PRO A 155 -14.22 8.90 25.31
C PRO A 155 -15.22 8.55 24.20
N SER A 156 -14.77 8.45 22.94
CA SER A 156 -15.58 7.90 21.85
C SER A 156 -15.88 6.40 21.99
N GLY A 157 -15.20 5.71 22.90
CA GLY A 157 -15.40 4.31 23.28
C GLY A 157 -15.60 3.37 22.09
N SER A 158 -16.71 2.65 22.13
CA SER A 158 -17.14 1.71 21.10
C SER A 158 -17.40 2.34 19.73
N LEU A 159 -17.80 3.61 19.68
CA LEU A 159 -18.13 4.32 18.43
C LEU A 159 -16.86 4.63 17.63
N GLY A 160 -15.79 5.05 18.30
CA GLY A 160 -14.49 5.30 17.66
C GLY A 160 -13.90 4.03 17.02
N VAL A 161 -14.04 2.89 17.68
CA VAL A 161 -13.61 1.59 17.15
C VAL A 161 -14.46 1.18 15.95
N ALA A 162 -15.78 1.32 16.03
CA ALA A 162 -16.70 1.01 14.94
C ALA A 162 -16.44 1.88 13.70
N ALA A 163 -16.32 3.19 13.87
CA ALA A 163 -16.01 4.11 12.77
C ALA A 163 -14.65 3.82 12.13
N THR A 164 -13.64 3.47 12.92
CA THR A 164 -12.31 3.09 12.42
C THR A 164 -12.34 1.79 11.62
N ALA A 165 -13.26 0.88 11.92
CA ALA A 165 -13.39 -0.40 11.24
C ALA A 165 -14.23 -0.33 9.96
N VAL A 166 -15.35 0.41 9.99
CA VAL A 166 -16.40 0.32 8.96
C VAL A 166 -16.24 1.36 7.87
N LEU A 167 -16.03 2.64 8.22
CA LEU A 167 -15.98 3.73 7.25
C LEU A 167 -14.89 3.57 6.17
N PRO A 168 -13.68 3.06 6.48
CA PRO A 168 -12.65 2.86 5.46
C PRO A 168 -13.04 1.79 4.42
N ILE A 169 -13.82 0.79 4.84
CA ILE A 169 -14.29 -0.29 3.98
C ILE A 169 -15.47 0.21 3.15
N ALA A 170 -16.42 0.89 3.80
CA ALA A 170 -17.63 1.41 3.19
C ALA A 170 -17.37 2.30 1.96
N TRP A 171 -16.29 3.08 1.94
CA TRP A 171 -15.99 3.91 0.76
C TRP A 171 -15.76 3.09 -0.52
N MET A 172 -15.21 1.88 -0.40
CA MET A 172 -14.84 1.06 -1.56
C MET A 172 -16.03 0.26 -2.10
N VAL A 173 -16.98 -0.09 -1.23
CA VAL A 173 -18.09 -1.01 -1.53
C VAL A 173 -18.96 -0.57 -2.71
N PRO A 174 -19.39 0.70 -2.88
CA PRO A 174 -20.29 1.09 -3.97
C PRO A 174 -19.68 0.82 -5.33
N PHE A 175 -18.37 1.07 -5.45
CA PHE A 175 -17.63 0.86 -6.68
C PHE A 175 -17.57 -0.63 -7.03
N PHE A 176 -17.16 -1.48 -6.07
CA PHE A 176 -17.09 -2.92 -6.33
C PHE A 176 -18.47 -3.54 -6.55
N LEU A 177 -19.50 -3.09 -5.84
CA LEU A 177 -20.87 -3.56 -6.09
C LEU A 177 -21.36 -3.18 -7.49
N ALA A 178 -21.04 -1.98 -7.97
CA ALA A 178 -21.40 -1.54 -9.31
C ALA A 178 -20.71 -2.36 -10.39
N VAL A 179 -19.41 -2.64 -10.22
CA VAL A 179 -18.63 -3.51 -11.14
C VAL A 179 -19.09 -4.96 -11.10
N HIS A 180 -19.62 -5.42 -9.96
CA HIS A 180 -19.81 -6.83 -9.72
C HIS A 180 -21.25 -7.33 -9.92
N ALA A 181 -22.24 -6.49 -9.64
CA ALA A 181 -23.65 -6.85 -9.69
C ALA A 181 -24.41 -6.14 -10.82
N ASP A 182 -23.69 -5.56 -11.78
CA ASP A 182 -24.22 -4.73 -12.89
C ASP A 182 -25.26 -3.70 -12.42
N THR A 183 -25.11 -3.24 -11.19
CA THR A 183 -26.10 -2.42 -10.50
C THR A 183 -25.72 -0.95 -10.64
N VAL A 184 -26.73 -0.08 -10.82
CA VAL A 184 -26.51 1.37 -10.91
C VAL A 184 -25.80 1.87 -9.64
N PHE A 185 -24.76 2.68 -9.83
CA PHE A 185 -23.93 3.23 -8.75
C PHE A 185 -24.76 3.83 -7.59
N THR A 186 -25.86 4.53 -7.91
CA THR A 186 -26.78 5.12 -6.91
C THR A 186 -27.40 4.07 -5.99
N ILE A 187 -27.81 2.92 -6.53
CA ILE A 187 -28.37 1.80 -5.74
C ILE A 187 -27.25 1.19 -4.87
N CYS A 188 -26.06 0.98 -5.44
CA CYS A 188 -24.88 0.51 -4.71
C CYS A 188 -24.49 1.43 -3.54
N LEU A 189 -24.62 2.74 -3.73
CA LEU A 189 -24.39 3.75 -2.69
C LEU A 189 -25.42 3.63 -1.55
N GLY A 190 -26.69 3.44 -1.90
CA GLY A 190 -27.77 3.21 -0.92
C GLY A 190 -27.58 1.93 -0.10
N ILE A 191 -27.25 0.81 -0.77
CA ILE A 191 -26.91 -0.47 -0.14
C ILE A 191 -25.72 -0.28 0.82
N THR A 192 -24.65 0.37 0.35
CA THR A 192 -23.45 0.60 1.14
C THR A 192 -23.72 1.46 2.37
N ALA A 193 -24.46 2.57 2.22
CA ALA A 193 -24.77 3.46 3.32
C ALA A 193 -25.59 2.73 4.40
N THR A 194 -26.56 1.92 3.98
CA THR A 194 -27.38 1.08 4.86
C THR A 194 -26.53 0.04 5.58
N TRP A 195 -25.69 -0.69 4.82
CA TRP A 195 -24.74 -1.67 5.35
C TRP A 195 -23.79 -1.06 6.39
N ALA A 196 -23.21 0.10 6.08
CA ALA A 196 -22.27 0.78 6.95
C ALA A 196 -22.93 1.21 8.26
N ALA A 197 -24.13 1.78 8.20
CA ALA A 197 -24.89 2.18 9.38
C ALA A 197 -25.22 0.99 10.29
N LEU A 198 -25.75 -0.09 9.71
CA LEU A 198 -26.08 -1.33 10.43
C LEU A 198 -24.83 -1.97 11.05
N THR A 199 -23.72 -2.04 10.30
CA THR A 199 -22.45 -2.61 10.78
C THR A 199 -21.84 -1.77 11.91
N ILE A 200 -21.93 -0.44 11.83
CA ILE A 200 -21.50 0.44 12.94
C ILE A 200 -22.31 0.14 14.20
N GLY A 201 -23.64 0.07 14.10
CA GLY A 201 -24.50 -0.28 15.23
C GLY A 201 -24.13 -1.63 15.85
N LEU A 202 -23.90 -2.64 15.00
CA LEU A 202 -23.49 -3.98 15.39
C LEU A 202 -22.14 -4.00 16.14
N VAL A 203 -21.13 -3.31 15.62
CA VAL A 203 -19.81 -3.23 16.25
C VAL A 203 -19.89 -2.47 17.57
N VAL A 204 -20.63 -1.36 17.63
CA VAL A 204 -20.85 -0.59 18.86
C VAL A 204 -21.47 -1.46 19.94
N ALA A 205 -22.56 -2.18 19.62
CA ALA A 205 -23.25 -3.04 20.56
C ALA A 205 -22.35 -4.18 21.06
N THR A 206 -21.57 -4.79 20.16
CA THR A 206 -20.61 -5.86 20.49
C THR A 206 -19.50 -5.36 21.42
N VAL A 207 -18.88 -4.22 21.09
CA VAL A 207 -17.80 -3.63 21.88
C VAL A 207 -18.29 -3.19 23.26
N ARG A 208 -19.48 -2.57 23.36
CA ARG A 208 -20.10 -2.23 24.65
C ARG A 208 -20.38 -3.45 25.51
N ALA A 209 -20.92 -4.52 24.93
CA ALA A 209 -21.18 -5.76 25.65
C ALA A 209 -19.87 -6.39 26.19
N LEU A 210 -18.80 -6.42 25.39
CA LEU A 210 -17.50 -6.95 25.82
C LEU A 210 -16.82 -6.07 26.87
N SER A 211 -16.89 -4.75 26.74
CA SER A 211 -16.31 -3.81 27.70
C SER A 211 -16.99 -3.92 29.06
N ALA A 212 -18.30 -4.22 29.09
CA ALA A 212 -19.06 -4.50 30.30
C ALA A 212 -18.88 -5.95 30.83
N GLY A 213 -17.94 -6.75 30.28
CA GLY A 213 -17.73 -8.15 30.69
C GLY A 213 -18.82 -9.14 30.25
N ARG A 214 -19.86 -8.69 29.52
CA ARG A 214 -21.02 -9.50 29.10
C ARG A 214 -20.75 -10.29 27.82
N ARG A 215 -19.89 -11.31 27.92
CA ARG A 215 -19.46 -12.13 26.78
C ARG A 215 -20.62 -12.82 26.05
N GLY A 216 -21.61 -13.35 26.77
CA GLY A 216 -22.76 -14.02 26.16
C GLY A 216 -23.59 -13.09 25.28
N ARG A 217 -23.90 -11.88 25.76
CA ARG A 217 -24.62 -10.85 24.99
C ARG A 217 -23.83 -10.42 23.75
N ALA A 218 -22.51 -10.28 23.87
CA ALA A 218 -21.67 -9.95 22.72
C ALA A 218 -21.69 -11.04 21.64
N TRP A 219 -21.70 -12.31 22.03
CA TRP A 219 -21.83 -13.44 21.10
C TRP A 219 -23.20 -13.50 20.44
N LEU A 220 -24.28 -13.27 21.19
CA LEU A 220 -25.64 -13.27 20.65
C LEU A 220 -25.84 -12.12 19.65
N VAL A 221 -25.41 -10.91 20.02
CA VAL A 221 -25.47 -9.72 19.14
C VAL A 221 -24.66 -9.93 17.87
N ALA A 222 -23.41 -10.40 17.98
CA ALA A 222 -22.58 -10.69 16.83
C ALA A 222 -23.11 -11.86 15.98
N GLY A 223 -23.55 -12.94 16.61
CA GLY A 223 -24.01 -14.16 15.92
C GLY A 223 -25.27 -13.94 15.09
N LEU A 224 -26.24 -13.18 15.61
CA LEU A 224 -27.47 -12.85 14.88
C LEU A 224 -27.28 -11.65 13.95
N GLY A 225 -26.57 -10.61 14.40
CA GLY A 225 -26.46 -9.36 13.65
C GLY A 225 -25.56 -9.44 12.42
N VAL A 226 -24.54 -10.31 12.42
CA VAL A 226 -23.60 -10.47 11.29
C VAL A 226 -24.30 -10.94 10.01
N PRO A 227 -25.11 -12.02 9.99
CA PRO A 227 -25.80 -12.45 8.77
C PRO A 227 -26.95 -11.51 8.38
N LEU A 228 -27.66 -10.92 9.35
CA LEU A 228 -28.79 -10.04 9.09
C LEU A 228 -28.38 -8.70 8.46
N THR A 229 -27.21 -8.17 8.80
CA THR A 229 -26.76 -6.86 8.33
C THR A 229 -26.61 -6.78 6.79
N PRO A 230 -25.86 -7.70 6.12
CA PRO A 230 -25.81 -7.79 4.67
C PRO A 230 -27.18 -7.97 4.01
N MET A 231 -28.03 -8.86 4.55
CA MET A 231 -29.34 -9.15 4.00
C MET A 231 -30.26 -7.91 4.02
N LEU A 232 -30.31 -7.22 5.17
CA LEU A 232 -31.12 -6.01 5.31
C LEU A 232 -30.58 -4.85 4.46
N SER A 233 -29.26 -4.76 4.26
CA SER A 233 -28.69 -3.73 3.38
C SER A 233 -29.01 -3.94 1.90
N ALA A 234 -29.35 -5.16 1.50
CA ALA A 234 -29.74 -5.49 0.13
C ALA A 234 -31.23 -5.16 -0.15
N ALA A 235 -32.03 -4.86 0.88
CA ALA A 235 -33.45 -4.52 0.76
C ALA A 235 -33.79 -3.41 -0.26
N PRO A 236 -32.94 -2.38 -0.51
CA PRO A 236 -33.21 -1.40 -1.57
C PRO A 236 -33.36 -2.03 -2.97
N LEU A 237 -32.77 -3.20 -3.23
CA LEU A 237 -32.97 -3.92 -4.48
C LEU A 237 -34.41 -4.41 -4.64
N LEU A 238 -35.07 -4.80 -3.55
CA LEU A 238 -36.49 -5.22 -3.56
C LEU A 238 -37.43 -4.06 -3.92
N LEU A 239 -37.02 -2.82 -3.64
CA LEU A 239 -37.80 -1.62 -3.93
C LEU A 239 -37.61 -1.10 -5.36
N ALA A 240 -36.61 -1.62 -6.08
CA ALA A 240 -36.28 -1.15 -7.43
C ALA A 240 -37.25 -1.66 -8.53
N ASP A 241 -38.26 -2.45 -8.15
CA ASP A 241 -39.37 -2.98 -8.98
C ASP A 241 -39.04 -3.12 -10.48
N ILE A 242 -38.10 -4.03 -10.78
CA ILE A 242 -37.78 -4.37 -12.16
C ILE A 242 -38.76 -5.47 -12.60
N ALA A 243 -39.93 -5.05 -13.08
CA ALA A 243 -40.95 -5.96 -13.60
C ALA A 243 -40.34 -6.95 -14.61
N GLY A 244 -40.37 -8.25 -14.28
CA GLY A 244 -39.91 -9.34 -15.14
C GLY A 244 -38.59 -10.04 -14.73
N TYR A 245 -37.87 -9.55 -13.73
CA TYR A 245 -36.51 -10.05 -13.36
C TYR A 245 -36.43 -10.71 -11.96
N ASN A 246 -37.44 -11.49 -11.55
CA ASN A 246 -37.49 -12.07 -10.20
C ASN A 246 -36.28 -12.96 -9.85
N ILE A 247 -35.77 -13.77 -10.81
CA ILE A 247 -34.63 -14.66 -10.56
C ILE A 247 -33.31 -13.88 -10.42
N TYR A 248 -33.09 -12.89 -11.28
CA TYR A 248 -31.93 -12.00 -11.25
C TYR A 248 -31.93 -11.09 -10.02
N LEU A 249 -33.12 -10.69 -9.54
CA LEU A 249 -33.25 -9.94 -8.30
C LEU A 249 -32.84 -10.77 -7.08
N ILE A 250 -33.28 -12.03 -6.98
CA ILE A 250 -32.89 -12.95 -5.91
C ILE A 250 -31.37 -13.17 -5.94
N GLN A 251 -30.81 -13.38 -7.13
CA GLN A 251 -29.37 -13.52 -7.28
C GLN A 251 -28.63 -12.25 -6.86
N ALA A 252 -29.01 -11.06 -7.32
CA ALA A 252 -28.37 -9.81 -6.94
C ALA A 252 -28.43 -9.59 -5.42
N LEU A 253 -29.54 -9.93 -4.77
CA LEU A 253 -29.66 -9.91 -3.31
C LEU A 253 -28.67 -10.87 -2.63
N LEU A 254 -28.57 -12.09 -3.13
CA LEU A 254 -27.66 -13.11 -2.60
C LEU A 254 -26.21 -12.71 -2.81
N ASP A 255 -25.85 -12.21 -3.99
CA ASP A 255 -24.51 -11.76 -4.32
C ASP A 255 -24.09 -10.58 -3.44
N VAL A 256 -24.95 -9.57 -3.29
CA VAL A 256 -24.69 -8.45 -2.37
C VAL A 256 -24.53 -8.94 -0.94
N ALA A 257 -25.42 -9.83 -0.47
CA ALA A 257 -25.36 -10.34 0.90
C ALA A 257 -24.08 -11.16 1.17
N LEU A 258 -23.76 -12.08 0.27
CA LEU A 258 -22.55 -12.91 0.31
C LEU A 258 -21.29 -12.05 0.21
N PHE A 259 -21.30 -11.01 -0.61
CA PHE A 259 -20.19 -10.07 -0.76
C PHE A 259 -19.95 -9.21 0.50
N LEU A 260 -21.01 -8.74 1.16
CA LEU A 260 -20.93 -7.87 2.35
C LEU A 260 -20.67 -8.63 3.66
N LEU A 261 -21.00 -9.92 3.71
CA LEU A 261 -20.85 -10.75 4.92
C LEU A 261 -19.40 -10.80 5.46
N PRO A 262 -18.35 -11.06 4.66
CA PRO A 262 -16.96 -11.08 5.14
C PRO A 262 -16.52 -9.77 5.79
N TRP A 263 -16.99 -8.63 5.27
CA TRP A 263 -16.65 -7.30 5.77
C TRP A 263 -17.35 -6.98 7.09
N THR A 264 -18.58 -7.45 7.24
CA THR A 264 -19.32 -7.41 8.51
C THR A 264 -18.56 -8.21 9.58
N ILE A 265 -18.08 -9.41 9.22
CA ILE A 265 -17.24 -10.24 10.10
C ILE A 265 -15.91 -9.54 10.42
N CYS A 266 -15.27 -8.89 9.44
CA CYS A 266 -14.04 -8.10 9.61
C CYS A 266 -14.23 -7.03 10.70
N ALA A 267 -15.28 -6.23 10.58
CA ALA A 267 -15.53 -5.11 11.49
C ALA A 267 -15.79 -5.59 12.93
N VAL A 268 -16.60 -6.64 13.10
CA VAL A 268 -16.88 -7.24 14.41
C VAL A 268 -15.61 -7.84 15.01
N THR A 269 -14.83 -8.60 14.26
CA THR A 269 -13.59 -9.22 14.75
C THR A 269 -12.53 -8.19 15.12
N PHE A 270 -12.44 -7.08 14.38
CA PHE A 270 -11.59 -5.95 14.74
C PHE A 270 -12.03 -5.34 16.07
N GLY A 271 -13.33 -5.08 16.25
CA GLY A 271 -13.88 -4.57 17.51
C GLY A 271 -13.56 -5.45 18.70
N ARG A 272 -13.67 -6.78 18.54
CA ARG A 272 -13.29 -7.76 19.58
C ARG A 272 -11.80 -7.72 19.90
N ALA A 273 -10.95 -7.63 18.88
CA ALA A 273 -9.50 -7.57 19.06
C ALA A 273 -9.07 -6.27 19.76
N ALA A 274 -9.73 -5.14 19.49
CA ALA A 274 -9.50 -3.87 20.17
C ALA A 274 -9.80 -3.97 21.66
N VAL A 275 -10.98 -4.49 22.05
CA VAL A 275 -11.35 -4.66 23.46
C VAL A 275 -10.39 -5.61 24.18
N ARG A 276 -10.02 -6.72 23.56
CA ARG A 276 -9.07 -7.66 24.16
C ARG A 276 -7.75 -6.98 24.46
N ARG A 277 -7.24 -6.18 23.52
CA ARG A 277 -6.00 -5.43 23.74
C ARG A 277 -6.14 -4.50 24.93
N TRP A 278 -7.21 -3.70 25.00
CA TRP A 278 -7.47 -2.81 26.13
C TRP A 278 -7.44 -3.56 27.47
N SER A 279 -8.10 -4.71 27.56
CA SER A 279 -8.13 -5.51 28.78
C SER A 279 -6.78 -6.13 29.18
N THR A 280 -5.83 -6.27 28.24
CA THR A 280 -4.53 -6.93 28.49
C THR A 280 -3.37 -5.96 28.69
N THR A 281 -3.54 -4.67 28.39
CA THR A 281 -2.45 -3.69 28.53
C THR A 281 -2.42 -3.24 29.98
N GLY A 282 -1.60 -3.91 30.81
CA GLY A 282 -1.21 -3.41 32.12
C GLY A 282 -0.40 -2.10 31.99
N PRO A 283 -0.10 -1.41 33.13
CA PRO A 283 0.65 -0.16 33.13
C PRO A 283 1.91 -0.32 32.28
N ALA A 284 2.10 0.61 31.33
CA ALA A 284 3.16 0.56 30.34
C ALA A 284 4.50 0.35 31.04
N THR A 285 5.08 -0.83 30.88
CA THR A 285 6.44 -1.12 31.34
C THR A 285 7.38 -0.18 30.60
N ASP A 286 8.23 0.49 31.37
CA ASP A 286 9.13 1.55 30.91
C ASP A 286 9.77 1.19 29.57
N ALA A 287 9.64 2.12 28.62
CA ALA A 287 10.15 1.96 27.27
C ALA A 287 11.64 1.61 27.35
N VAL A 288 11.97 0.35 27.06
CA VAL A 288 13.36 -0.11 26.99
C VAL A 288 14.08 0.84 26.01
N PRO A 289 15.13 1.56 26.46
CA PRO A 289 15.84 2.49 25.60
C PRO A 289 16.27 1.74 24.35
N ALA A 290 15.90 2.28 23.19
CA ALA A 290 16.28 1.69 21.92
C ALA A 290 17.81 1.54 21.93
N PRO A 291 18.36 0.35 21.62
CA PRO A 291 19.80 0.15 21.62
C PRO A 291 20.41 1.23 20.74
N GLU A 292 21.36 1.97 21.31
CA GLU A 292 22.06 3.07 20.66
C GLU A 292 22.83 2.50 19.47
N GLN A 293 22.20 2.52 18.30
CA GLN A 293 22.85 2.11 17.06
C GLN A 293 23.82 3.23 16.69
N ALA A 294 25.11 3.01 16.96
CA ALA A 294 26.17 3.94 16.59
C ALA A 294 26.03 4.31 15.11
N ALA A 295 25.91 5.60 14.83
CA ALA A 295 25.87 6.13 13.47
C ALA A 295 27.20 5.79 12.78
N VAL A 296 27.13 5.06 11.67
CA VAL A 296 28.30 4.77 10.86
C VAL A 296 28.52 5.95 9.93
N GLN A 297 29.58 6.74 10.15
CA GLN A 297 30.02 7.71 9.16
C GLN A 297 30.63 6.97 7.97
N LEU A 298 29.98 7.07 6.81
CA LEU A 298 30.50 6.58 5.56
C LEU A 298 31.43 7.65 4.98
N GLY A 299 32.75 7.44 5.03
CA GLY A 299 33.68 8.27 4.27
C GLY A 299 33.32 8.21 2.78
N TRP A 300 32.96 9.33 2.16
CA TRP A 300 32.46 9.37 0.78
C TRP A 300 33.54 9.10 -0.27
N TRP A 301 34.82 9.29 0.09
CA TRP A 301 35.98 9.17 -0.81
C TRP A 301 36.51 7.74 -1.05
N GLN A 302 36.01 6.71 -0.38
CA GLN A 302 36.49 5.34 -0.62
C GLN A 302 35.65 4.65 -1.70
N PRO A 303 36.14 4.50 -2.95
CA PRO A 303 35.43 3.76 -3.98
C PRO A 303 35.45 2.28 -3.62
N THR A 304 34.30 1.73 -3.24
CA THR A 304 34.12 0.28 -3.18
C THR A 304 33.50 -0.19 -4.49
N ALA A 305 33.81 -1.41 -4.94
CA ALA A 305 33.20 -2.00 -6.15
C ALA A 305 31.66 -1.92 -6.12
N GLU A 306 31.09 -2.04 -4.93
CA GLU A 306 29.67 -1.89 -4.69
C GLU A 306 29.13 -0.47 -4.91
N ARG A 307 29.87 0.58 -4.51
CA ARG A 307 29.51 1.97 -4.80
C ARG A 307 29.56 2.23 -6.30
N LEU A 308 30.59 1.74 -6.98
CA LEU A 308 30.72 1.85 -8.43
C LEU A 308 29.54 1.17 -9.14
N LEU A 309 29.15 -0.02 -8.69
CA LEU A 309 27.95 -0.71 -9.20
C LEU A 309 26.68 0.12 -8.98
N LEU A 310 26.47 0.67 -7.78
CA LEU A 310 25.28 1.50 -7.51
C LEU A 310 25.27 2.76 -8.38
N LEU A 311 26.40 3.45 -8.53
CA LEU A 311 26.51 4.63 -9.39
C LEU A 311 26.24 4.29 -10.86
N ALA A 312 26.78 3.17 -11.35
CA ALA A 312 26.51 2.69 -12.70
C ALA A 312 25.01 2.41 -12.90
N LEU A 313 24.37 1.70 -11.96
CA LEU A 313 22.93 1.45 -12.01
C LEU A 313 22.11 2.75 -11.94
N THR A 314 22.52 3.72 -11.13
CA THR A 314 21.88 5.04 -11.06
C THR A 314 21.93 5.74 -12.42
N VAL A 315 23.10 5.77 -13.05
CA VAL A 315 23.28 6.35 -14.38
C VAL A 315 22.43 5.60 -15.41
N THR A 316 22.46 4.27 -15.41
CA THR A 316 21.64 3.45 -16.32
C THR A 316 20.15 3.74 -16.16
N ALA A 317 19.65 3.84 -14.92
CA ALA A 317 18.24 4.15 -14.67
C ALA A 317 17.85 5.56 -15.15
N ALA A 318 18.67 6.57 -14.84
CA ALA A 318 18.41 7.95 -15.26
C ALA A 318 18.49 8.12 -16.78
N THR A 319 19.49 7.51 -17.42
CA THR A 319 19.63 7.48 -18.89
C THR A 319 18.49 6.69 -19.53
N GLY A 320 18.09 5.55 -18.97
CA GLY A 320 16.96 4.75 -19.46
C GLY A 320 15.64 5.51 -19.42
N TRP A 321 15.38 6.25 -18.33
CA TRP A 321 14.25 7.18 -18.25
C TRP A 321 14.32 8.25 -19.34
N ALA A 322 15.47 8.91 -19.51
CA ALA A 322 15.64 9.96 -20.50
C ALA A 322 15.52 9.44 -21.95
N LEU A 323 16.03 8.24 -22.25
CA LEU A 323 15.83 7.60 -23.56
C LEU A 323 14.36 7.22 -23.76
N GLY A 324 13.67 6.81 -22.70
CA GLY A 324 12.23 6.65 -22.73
C GLY A 324 11.52 7.94 -23.14
N MET A 325 11.96 9.10 -22.64
CA MET A 325 11.43 10.42 -23.02
C MET A 325 11.77 10.82 -24.45
N THR A 326 13.03 10.72 -24.85
CA THR A 326 13.49 11.29 -26.13
C THR A 326 13.34 10.36 -27.32
N VAL A 327 13.17 9.05 -27.09
CA VAL A 327 13.14 8.03 -28.14
C VAL A 327 11.84 7.22 -28.08
N LEU A 328 11.53 6.59 -26.95
CA LEU A 328 10.39 5.66 -26.88
C LEU A 328 9.05 6.40 -26.90
N GLN A 329 8.95 7.53 -26.20
CA GLN A 329 7.72 8.31 -26.11
C GLN A 329 7.24 8.80 -27.49
N PRO A 330 8.09 9.44 -28.33
CA PRO A 330 7.68 9.78 -29.70
C PRO A 330 7.29 8.60 -30.57
N MET A 331 7.79 7.39 -30.28
CA MET A 331 7.42 6.16 -31.01
C MET A 331 6.07 5.59 -30.54
N SER A 332 5.64 5.93 -29.33
CA SER A 332 4.39 5.42 -28.73
C SER A 332 3.20 6.36 -28.95
N GLU A 333 3.45 7.64 -29.23
CA GLU A 333 2.38 8.62 -29.37
C GLU A 333 1.63 8.47 -30.70
N PRO A 334 0.29 8.56 -30.68
CA PRO A 334 -0.50 8.49 -31.89
C PRO A 334 -0.27 9.78 -32.71
N THR A 335 0.15 9.65 -33.97
CA THR A 335 0.46 10.79 -34.84
C THR A 335 -0.64 11.06 -35.86
N GLY A 336 -1.14 12.30 -35.94
CA GLY A 336 -2.10 12.74 -36.96
C GLY A 336 -3.29 13.53 -36.37
N PRO A 337 -4.10 14.20 -37.21
CA PRO A 337 -5.24 15.00 -36.76
C PRO A 337 -6.39 14.18 -36.18
N ASP A 338 -6.52 12.91 -36.59
CA ASP A 338 -7.55 11.97 -36.12
C ASP A 338 -6.96 10.88 -35.21
N ALA A 339 -5.77 11.11 -34.66
CA ALA A 339 -5.04 10.10 -33.91
C ALA A 339 -5.55 10.06 -32.47
N TYR A 340 -6.31 9.01 -32.15
CA TYR A 340 -6.73 8.69 -30.78
C TYR A 340 -5.79 7.64 -30.19
N GLY A 341 -5.60 7.69 -28.87
CA GLY A 341 -4.96 6.57 -28.17
C GLY A 341 -5.91 5.38 -28.08
N GLU A 342 -5.43 4.21 -28.47
CA GLU A 342 -6.03 2.91 -28.14
C GLU A 342 -5.50 2.38 -26.78
N ASN A 343 -5.98 1.22 -26.33
CA ASN A 343 -5.53 0.58 -25.10
C ASN A 343 -4.00 0.38 -25.10
N ASN A 344 -3.34 0.76 -24.00
CA ASN A 344 -1.88 0.68 -23.84
C ASN A 344 -1.04 1.52 -24.84
N THR A 345 -1.62 2.51 -25.52
CA THR A 345 -0.89 3.39 -26.46
C THR A 345 0.36 4.01 -25.82
N TYR A 346 0.26 4.48 -24.57
CA TYR A 346 1.36 5.13 -23.85
C TYR A 346 2.31 4.15 -23.15
N TRP A 347 2.64 3.02 -23.78
CA TRP A 347 3.52 1.99 -23.22
C TRP A 347 4.91 2.52 -22.85
N ALA A 348 5.43 3.54 -23.54
CA ALA A 348 6.71 4.15 -23.20
C ALA A 348 6.71 4.75 -21.77
N ARG A 349 5.56 5.23 -21.30
CA ARG A 349 5.38 5.76 -19.94
C ARG A 349 5.61 4.69 -18.87
N GLU A 350 5.15 3.46 -19.10
CA GLU A 350 5.39 2.33 -18.18
C GLU A 350 6.89 2.06 -18.00
N LEU A 351 7.62 2.08 -19.12
CA LEU A 351 9.07 1.84 -19.12
C LEU A 351 9.84 2.99 -18.46
N ARG A 352 9.44 4.24 -18.74
CA ARG A 352 9.98 5.44 -18.09
C ARG A 352 9.79 5.38 -16.59
N TRP A 353 8.58 5.06 -16.13
CA TRP A 353 8.27 5.04 -14.70
C TRP A 353 8.88 3.83 -14.00
N GLY A 354 9.04 2.70 -14.70
CA GLY A 354 9.86 1.58 -14.24
C GLY A 354 11.31 2.00 -13.99
N ALA A 355 11.91 2.76 -14.90
CA ALA A 355 13.26 3.32 -14.71
C ALA A 355 13.33 4.32 -13.54
N LEU A 356 12.30 5.15 -13.33
CA LEU A 356 12.21 6.03 -12.16
C LEU A 356 12.09 5.26 -10.84
N ILE A 357 11.29 4.19 -10.80
CA ILE A 357 11.20 3.31 -9.63
C ILE A 357 12.57 2.67 -9.35
N ALA A 358 13.28 2.19 -10.39
CA ALA A 358 14.63 1.67 -10.26
C ALA A 358 15.57 2.72 -9.65
N LEU A 359 15.59 3.94 -10.20
CA LEU A 359 16.40 5.06 -9.71
C LEU A 359 16.15 5.35 -8.22
N VAL A 360 14.88 5.47 -7.83
CA VAL A 360 14.48 5.70 -6.44
C VAL A 360 14.97 4.57 -5.54
N VAL A 361 14.77 3.30 -5.93
CA VAL A 361 15.21 2.14 -5.14
C VAL A 361 16.73 2.09 -5.02
N ILE A 362 17.48 2.38 -6.10
CA ILE A 362 18.94 2.42 -6.06
C ILE A 362 19.43 3.46 -5.05
N ILE A 363 18.86 4.67 -5.07
CA ILE A 363 19.24 5.72 -4.11
C ILE A 363 18.84 5.32 -2.69
N LEU A 364 17.69 4.66 -2.48
CA LEU A 364 17.33 4.09 -1.18
C LEU A 364 18.36 3.06 -0.68
N VAL A 365 18.88 2.21 -1.56
CA VAL A 365 19.96 1.27 -1.26
C VAL A 365 21.26 2.01 -0.92
N TYR A 366 21.57 3.06 -1.67
CA TYR A 366 22.74 3.92 -1.44
C TYR A 366 22.69 4.57 -0.05
N VAL A 367 21.53 5.09 0.37
CA VAL A 367 21.31 5.66 1.72
C VAL A 367 20.97 4.62 2.80
N ARG A 368 21.08 3.34 2.48
CA ARG A 368 20.83 2.20 3.39
C ARG A 368 19.45 2.22 4.05
N GLY A 369 18.46 2.85 3.41
CA GLY A 369 17.10 2.96 3.92
C GLY A 369 16.94 3.86 5.16
N ASP A 370 17.92 4.72 5.49
CA ASP A 370 17.80 5.67 6.60
C ASP A 370 16.47 6.44 6.54
N ARG A 371 15.80 6.65 7.67
CA ARG A 371 14.43 7.20 7.68
C ARG A 371 14.36 8.65 7.18
N ARG A 372 15.35 9.48 7.49
CA ARG A 372 15.38 10.89 7.06
C ARG A 372 15.75 10.94 5.58
N ALA A 373 16.82 10.24 5.19
CA ALA A 373 17.25 10.18 3.81
C ALA A 373 16.17 9.58 2.90
N THR A 374 15.49 8.51 3.33
CA THR A 374 14.36 7.89 2.61
C THR A 374 13.27 8.92 2.30
N ARG A 375 12.93 9.81 3.23
CA ARG A 375 11.94 10.88 2.95
C ARG A 375 12.42 11.82 1.86
N SER A 376 13.67 12.25 1.92
CA SER A 376 14.27 13.11 0.90
C SER A 376 14.31 12.43 -0.47
N VAL A 377 14.66 11.14 -0.52
CA VAL A 377 14.68 10.34 -1.75
C VAL A 377 13.28 10.21 -2.35
N LEU A 378 12.26 9.94 -1.52
CA LEU A 378 10.87 9.87 -1.98
C LEU A 378 10.37 11.23 -2.50
N LEU A 379 10.70 12.34 -1.83
CA LEU A 379 10.38 13.68 -2.32
C LEU A 379 11.09 13.98 -3.64
N GLY A 380 12.35 13.58 -3.78
CA GLY A 380 13.11 13.68 -5.02
C GLY A 380 12.49 12.85 -6.15
N GLY A 381 12.01 11.64 -5.86
CA GLY A 381 11.27 10.81 -6.82
C GLY A 381 9.97 11.48 -7.29
N VAL A 382 9.21 12.12 -6.39
CA VAL A 382 8.01 12.90 -6.76
C VAL A 382 8.39 14.10 -7.63
N ALA A 383 9.47 14.80 -7.31
CA ALA A 383 9.97 15.90 -8.14
C ALA A 383 10.39 15.41 -9.54
N TRP A 384 11.00 14.23 -9.64
CA TRP A 384 11.37 13.63 -10.92
C TRP A 384 10.15 13.20 -11.73
N LEU A 385 9.11 12.65 -11.10
CA LEU A 385 7.84 12.35 -11.76
C LEU A 385 7.15 13.63 -12.26
N ALA A 386 7.22 14.73 -11.50
CA ALA A 386 6.71 16.02 -11.98
C ALA A 386 7.52 16.55 -13.18
N ALA A 387 8.84 16.37 -13.16
CA ALA A 387 9.71 16.72 -14.28
C ALA A 387 9.44 15.85 -15.51
N ASP A 388 9.17 14.56 -15.32
CA ASP A 388 8.74 13.62 -16.37
C ASP A 388 7.48 14.13 -17.07
N ILE A 389 6.42 14.43 -16.33
CA ILE A 389 5.16 14.97 -16.89
C ILE A 389 5.39 16.32 -17.59
N ALA A 390 6.18 17.22 -17.00
CA ALA A 390 6.44 18.54 -17.58
C ALA A 390 7.28 18.47 -18.86
N LEU A 391 8.24 17.53 -18.91
CA LEU A 391 9.07 17.30 -20.09
C LEU A 391 8.27 16.60 -21.20
N ASP A 392 7.35 15.71 -20.86
CA ASP A 392 6.47 15.02 -21.82
C ASP A 392 5.74 16.07 -22.68
N ARG A 393 5.19 17.09 -22.01
CA ARG A 393 4.46 18.18 -22.65
C ARG A 393 5.26 19.01 -23.65
N ILE A 394 6.57 19.11 -23.50
CA ILE A 394 7.42 19.88 -24.41
C ILE A 394 8.11 19.02 -25.46
N ASN A 395 7.96 17.68 -25.38
CA ASN A 395 8.50 16.70 -26.31
C ASN A 395 9.98 16.95 -26.66
N PRO A 396 10.91 16.84 -25.69
CA PRO A 396 12.32 17.13 -25.91
C PRO A 396 12.94 16.06 -26.83
N THR A 397 13.43 16.48 -27.98
CA THR A 397 14.13 15.60 -28.94
C THR A 397 15.65 15.60 -28.77
N THR A 398 16.16 16.21 -27.70
CA THR A 398 17.59 16.50 -27.55
C THR A 398 18.38 15.35 -26.91
N VAL A 399 19.53 15.00 -27.50
CA VAL A 399 20.52 14.06 -26.94
C VAL A 399 21.17 14.53 -25.63
N LEU A 400 20.94 15.78 -25.22
CA LEU A 400 21.48 16.35 -23.98
C LEU A 400 20.71 15.89 -22.74
N LEU A 401 19.45 15.48 -22.88
CA LEU A 401 18.61 15.08 -21.74
C LEU A 401 19.18 13.86 -20.99
N PRO A 402 19.62 12.77 -21.65
CA PRO A 402 20.27 11.66 -20.95
C PRO A 402 21.54 12.05 -20.18
N VAL A 403 22.36 12.95 -20.74
CA VAL A 403 23.57 13.44 -20.06
C VAL A 403 23.19 14.25 -18.81
N ALA A 404 22.24 15.18 -18.94
CA ALA A 404 21.76 15.97 -17.82
C ALA A 404 21.11 15.10 -16.72
N ALA A 405 20.33 14.09 -17.11
CA ALA A 405 19.71 13.13 -16.20
C ALA A 405 20.77 12.33 -15.43
N ALA A 406 21.77 11.79 -16.14
CA ALA A 406 22.88 11.05 -15.52
C ALA A 406 23.67 11.91 -14.53
N LEU A 407 24.05 13.14 -14.91
CA LEU A 407 24.77 14.07 -14.04
C LEU A 407 23.94 14.44 -12.80
N THR A 408 22.65 14.74 -12.98
CA THR A 408 21.73 15.04 -11.86
C THR A 408 21.64 13.87 -10.89
N ALA A 409 21.51 12.64 -11.40
CA ALA A 409 21.42 11.46 -10.57
C ALA A 409 22.72 11.17 -9.80
N LEU A 410 23.88 11.40 -10.43
CA LEU A 410 25.19 11.31 -9.76
C LEU A 410 25.35 12.37 -8.66
N LEU A 411 24.90 13.61 -8.90
CA LEU A 411 24.88 14.67 -7.89
C LEU A 411 23.99 14.31 -6.70
N CYS A 412 22.82 13.71 -6.95
CA CYS A 412 21.95 13.20 -5.89
C CYS A 412 22.66 12.13 -5.04
N CYS A 413 23.38 11.20 -5.67
CA CYS A 413 24.18 10.19 -4.96
C CYS A 413 25.33 10.82 -4.16
N ALA A 414 26.03 11.81 -4.71
CA ALA A 414 27.09 12.53 -4.01
C ALA A 414 26.56 13.26 -2.77
N ALA A 415 25.45 13.99 -2.91
CA ALA A 415 24.77 14.66 -1.78
C ALA A 415 24.30 13.67 -0.72
N ALA A 416 23.76 12.52 -1.13
CA ALA A 416 23.33 11.45 -0.25
C ALA A 416 24.50 10.78 0.50
N GLY A 417 25.68 10.70 -0.11
CA GLY A 417 26.88 10.08 0.45
C GLY A 417 27.51 10.83 1.61
N GLY A 418 27.24 12.13 1.74
CA GLY A 418 27.73 12.97 2.84
C GLY A 418 26.91 12.88 4.14
N LEU A 419 25.78 12.18 4.15
CA LEU A 419 24.90 12.11 5.30
C LEU A 419 25.34 11.03 6.30
N PRO A 420 25.22 11.25 7.62
CA PRO A 420 25.29 10.18 8.61
C PRO A 420 24.04 9.30 8.48
N LEU A 421 24.23 8.01 8.22
CA LEU A 421 23.13 7.10 7.89
C LEU A 421 22.95 6.03 8.96
N VAL A 422 21.69 5.80 9.38
CA VAL A 422 21.32 4.66 10.21
C VAL A 422 20.66 3.60 9.32
N PRO A 423 21.31 2.43 9.09
CA PRO A 423 20.76 1.41 8.21
C PRO A 423 19.37 0.93 8.65
N GLN A 424 18.43 0.85 7.71
CA GLN A 424 17.12 0.25 7.93
C GLN A 424 16.88 -0.92 6.96
N PRO A 425 17.36 -2.13 7.31
CA PRO A 425 17.17 -3.34 6.51
C PRO A 425 15.72 -3.58 6.08
N ARG A 426 14.81 -3.19 6.96
CA ARG A 426 13.36 -3.28 6.83
C ARG A 426 12.78 -2.44 5.69
N THR A 427 13.39 -1.30 5.39
CA THR A 427 13.02 -0.40 4.29
C THR A 427 13.59 -0.94 2.98
N LEU A 428 14.87 -1.34 2.99
CA LEU A 428 15.55 -1.95 1.85
C LEU A 428 14.86 -3.22 1.37
N PHE A 429 14.38 -4.06 2.29
CA PHE A 429 13.64 -5.27 1.96
C PHE A 429 12.32 -4.97 1.23
N GLY A 430 11.60 -3.93 1.67
CA GLY A 430 10.40 -3.48 0.98
C GLY A 430 10.73 -2.92 -0.41
N ALA A 431 11.78 -2.12 -0.51
CA ALA A 431 12.23 -1.54 -1.78
C ALA A 431 12.69 -2.62 -2.78
N ALA A 432 13.38 -3.67 -2.30
CA ALA A 432 13.76 -4.83 -3.12
C ALA A 432 12.53 -5.54 -3.71
N LEU A 433 11.47 -5.71 -2.91
CA LEU A 433 10.23 -6.32 -3.39
C LEU A 433 9.43 -5.40 -4.32
N VAL A 434 9.44 -4.08 -4.10
CA VAL A 434 8.88 -3.13 -5.09
C VAL A 434 9.59 -3.26 -6.44
N ALA A 435 10.92 -3.30 -6.44
CA ALA A 435 11.69 -3.51 -7.67
C ALA A 435 11.40 -4.87 -8.32
N ALA A 436 11.24 -5.94 -7.53
CA ALA A 436 10.90 -7.26 -8.05
C ALA A 436 9.53 -7.32 -8.73
N ILE A 437 8.50 -6.69 -8.13
CA ILE A 437 7.17 -6.63 -8.74
C ILE A 437 7.20 -5.73 -9.98
N ALA A 438 7.87 -4.58 -9.91
CA ALA A 438 8.01 -3.67 -11.05
C ALA A 438 8.76 -4.34 -12.21
N ALA A 439 9.74 -5.21 -11.94
CA ALA A 439 10.43 -5.97 -12.98
C ALA A 439 9.48 -6.87 -13.76
N GLY A 440 8.56 -7.55 -13.06
CA GLY A 440 7.50 -8.33 -13.69
C GLY A 440 6.59 -7.47 -14.56
N LEU A 441 6.00 -6.43 -13.99
CA LEU A 441 5.04 -5.56 -14.70
C LEU A 441 5.68 -4.82 -15.89
N ALA A 442 6.94 -4.39 -15.78
CA ALA A 442 7.68 -3.80 -16.90
C ALA A 442 8.01 -4.83 -17.99
N THR A 443 8.19 -6.11 -17.61
CA THR A 443 8.38 -7.20 -18.58
C THR A 443 7.07 -7.53 -19.31
N ASP A 444 5.92 -7.30 -18.67
CA ASP A 444 4.58 -7.55 -19.21
C ASP A 444 3.97 -6.37 -19.98
N THR A 445 4.67 -5.25 -20.11
CA THR A 445 4.11 -4.03 -20.74
C THR A 445 3.64 -4.28 -22.18
N GLU A 446 2.37 -4.01 -22.46
CA GLU A 446 1.77 -4.25 -23.77
C GLU A 446 1.62 -2.95 -24.54
N SER A 447 1.25 -3.05 -25.80
CA SER A 447 0.87 -1.94 -26.67
C SER A 447 -0.32 -2.38 -27.51
N PRO A 448 -1.00 -1.47 -28.23
CA PRO A 448 -2.16 -1.84 -29.03
C PRO A 448 -1.84 -2.92 -30.07
N THR A 449 -0.63 -2.88 -30.66
CA THR A 449 -0.23 -3.78 -31.75
C THR A 449 0.80 -4.83 -31.34
N ASP A 450 1.61 -4.56 -30.32
CA ASP A 450 2.73 -5.40 -29.86
C ASP A 450 3.72 -5.78 -30.96
N VAL A 451 3.78 -5.00 -32.05
CA VAL A 451 4.77 -5.15 -33.14
C VAL A 451 5.91 -4.14 -33.03
N GLU A 452 5.81 -3.19 -32.11
CA GLU A 452 6.78 -2.13 -31.87
C GLU A 452 8.08 -2.75 -31.35
N ARG A 453 9.12 -2.76 -32.20
CA ARG A 453 10.45 -3.25 -31.80
C ARG A 453 11.00 -2.52 -30.56
N GLY A 454 10.68 -1.23 -30.45
CA GLY A 454 11.06 -0.40 -29.30
C GLY A 454 10.47 -0.91 -27.99
N LEU A 455 9.23 -1.40 -28.00
CA LEU A 455 8.56 -1.94 -26.83
C LEU A 455 9.26 -3.19 -26.30
N ASN A 456 9.50 -4.19 -27.16
CA ASN A 456 10.06 -5.46 -26.73
C ASN A 456 11.47 -5.30 -26.13
N LEU A 457 12.32 -4.47 -26.76
CA LEU A 457 13.65 -4.15 -26.26
C LEU A 457 13.59 -3.30 -24.98
N GLY A 458 12.72 -2.30 -24.96
CA GLY A 458 12.55 -1.40 -23.81
C GLY A 458 12.03 -2.13 -22.58
N SER A 459 11.02 -2.99 -22.75
CA SER A 459 10.42 -3.82 -21.70
C SER A 459 11.42 -4.81 -21.12
N ALA A 460 12.17 -5.51 -21.98
CA ALA A 460 13.22 -6.41 -21.53
C ALA A 460 14.30 -5.64 -20.75
N ALA A 461 14.78 -4.51 -21.26
CA ALA A 461 15.82 -3.70 -20.61
C ALA A 461 15.35 -3.13 -19.25
N ALA A 462 14.14 -2.57 -19.17
CA ALA A 462 13.57 -2.04 -17.94
C ALA A 462 13.34 -3.15 -16.90
N GLY A 463 12.75 -4.27 -17.32
CA GLY A 463 12.58 -5.47 -16.50
C GLY A 463 13.90 -5.99 -15.93
N SER A 464 14.94 -6.11 -16.78
CA SER A 464 16.28 -6.54 -16.37
C SER A 464 16.91 -5.59 -15.36
N LEU A 465 16.82 -4.27 -15.60
CA LEU A 465 17.35 -3.26 -14.68
C LEU A 465 16.70 -3.38 -13.30
N LEU A 466 15.37 -3.43 -13.25
CA LEU A 466 14.61 -3.58 -12.01
C LEU A 466 14.93 -4.89 -11.28
N ALA A 467 15.14 -5.98 -12.02
CA ALA A 467 15.53 -7.27 -11.46
C ALA A 467 16.92 -7.23 -10.81
N VAL A 468 17.91 -6.62 -11.47
CA VAL A 468 19.25 -6.42 -10.90
C VAL A 468 19.16 -5.55 -9.65
N VAL A 469 18.39 -4.46 -9.69
CA VAL A 469 18.16 -3.57 -8.54
C VAL A 469 17.53 -4.33 -7.37
N ALA A 470 16.56 -5.21 -7.62
CA ALA A 470 15.94 -6.04 -6.59
C ALA A 470 16.97 -6.96 -5.89
N ILE A 471 17.84 -7.61 -6.66
CA ILE A 471 18.89 -8.50 -6.14
C ILE A 471 19.95 -7.72 -5.34
N VAL A 472 20.40 -6.57 -5.85
CA VAL A 472 21.35 -5.70 -5.15
C VAL A 472 20.77 -5.17 -3.84
N ALA A 473 19.51 -4.71 -3.87
CA ALA A 473 18.79 -4.26 -2.69
C ALA A 473 18.65 -5.39 -1.66
N ALA A 474 18.29 -6.61 -2.09
CA ALA A 474 18.15 -7.78 -1.22
C ALA A 474 19.47 -8.21 -0.57
N ALA A 475 20.57 -8.22 -1.33
CA ALA A 475 21.89 -8.55 -0.82
C ALA A 475 22.30 -7.60 0.32
N ARG A 476 21.96 -6.31 0.17
CA ARG A 476 22.18 -5.22 1.14
C ARG A 476 21.30 -5.27 2.38
N VAL A 477 20.24 -6.07 2.39
CA VAL A 477 19.38 -6.23 3.57
C VAL A 477 20.12 -6.89 4.74
N ALA A 478 21.11 -7.76 4.52
CA ALA A 478 21.91 -8.20 5.67
C ALA A 478 22.86 -7.10 6.11
N ALA A 479 22.98 -6.99 7.44
CA ALA A 479 24.00 -6.17 8.09
C ALA A 479 25.43 -6.50 7.64
N THR A 480 25.71 -7.74 7.24
CA THR A 480 27.01 -8.17 6.72
C THR A 480 26.85 -8.92 5.40
N VAL A 481 27.45 -8.40 4.32
CA VAL A 481 27.53 -9.08 3.03
C VAL A 481 28.68 -10.09 3.11
N SER A 482 28.37 -11.38 3.23
CA SER A 482 29.38 -12.44 3.21
C SER A 482 29.79 -12.79 1.77
N ARG A 483 31.03 -13.26 1.55
CA ARG A 483 31.49 -13.73 0.22
C ARG A 483 30.54 -14.76 -0.41
N ARG A 484 29.99 -15.66 0.40
CA ARG A 484 29.00 -16.66 -0.05
C ARG A 484 27.71 -16.03 -0.56
N ARG A 485 27.26 -14.95 0.07
CA ARG A 485 26.06 -14.24 -0.39
C ARG A 485 26.32 -13.51 -1.70
N ILE A 486 27.49 -12.91 -1.88
CA ILE A 486 27.91 -12.33 -3.16
C ILE A 486 27.94 -13.42 -4.24
N ALA A 487 28.55 -14.58 -3.93
CA ALA A 487 28.62 -15.71 -4.84
C ALA A 487 27.25 -16.27 -5.22
N ALA A 488 26.23 -16.13 -4.37
CA ALA A 488 24.84 -16.48 -4.70
C ALA A 488 24.09 -15.36 -5.44
N ALA A 489 24.36 -14.09 -5.09
CA ALA A 489 23.68 -12.93 -5.68
C ALA A 489 24.09 -12.70 -7.14
N ILE A 490 25.34 -12.95 -7.51
CA ILE A 490 25.83 -12.79 -8.89
C ILE A 490 25.06 -13.68 -9.88
N PRO A 491 25.03 -15.02 -9.73
CA PRO A 491 24.30 -15.88 -10.66
C PRO A 491 22.79 -15.62 -10.61
N ALA A 492 22.22 -15.37 -9.42
CA ALA A 492 20.81 -15.00 -9.30
C ALA A 492 20.49 -13.71 -10.07
N GLY A 493 21.36 -12.70 -9.99
CA GLY A 493 21.25 -11.45 -10.72
C GLY A 493 21.37 -11.63 -12.23
N LEU A 494 22.30 -12.46 -12.70
CA LEU A 494 22.45 -12.76 -14.13
C LEU A 494 21.23 -13.46 -14.71
N VAL A 495 20.74 -14.50 -14.02
CA VAL A 495 19.51 -15.22 -14.42
C VAL A 495 18.32 -14.26 -14.42
N ALA A 496 18.14 -13.49 -13.34
CA ALA A 496 17.02 -12.55 -13.23
C ALA A 496 17.08 -11.43 -14.28
N ALA A 497 18.29 -10.98 -14.66
CA ALA A 497 18.47 -10.00 -15.73
C ALA A 497 18.21 -10.61 -17.11
N ALA A 498 18.51 -11.88 -17.33
CA ALA A 498 18.28 -12.55 -18.62
C ALA A 498 16.81 -12.94 -18.84
N THR A 499 16.04 -13.24 -17.79
CA THR A 499 14.66 -13.73 -17.92
C THR A 499 13.73 -12.80 -18.71
N PRO A 500 13.70 -11.47 -18.49
CA PRO A 500 12.88 -10.56 -19.30
C PRO A 500 13.21 -10.63 -20.80
N TRP A 501 14.49 -10.76 -21.16
CA TRP A 501 14.91 -10.95 -22.55
C TRP A 501 14.40 -12.27 -23.12
N VAL A 502 14.54 -13.36 -22.37
CA VAL A 502 14.07 -14.68 -22.80
C VAL A 502 12.55 -14.66 -23.03
N LEU A 503 11.78 -14.09 -22.09
CA LEU A 503 10.33 -14.00 -22.22
C LEU A 503 9.92 -13.17 -23.45
N ARG A 504 10.54 -12.02 -23.67
CA ARG A 504 10.25 -11.14 -24.82
C ARG A 504 10.73 -11.67 -26.17
N LEU A 505 11.80 -12.48 -26.18
CA LEU A 505 12.30 -13.10 -27.41
C LEU A 505 11.47 -14.34 -27.81
N ILE A 506 11.04 -15.15 -26.84
CA ILE A 506 10.24 -16.36 -27.11
C ILE A 506 8.77 -15.98 -27.36
N TYR A 507 8.25 -15.04 -26.57
CA TYR A 507 6.86 -14.58 -26.63
C TYR A 507 6.82 -13.06 -26.89
N PRO A 508 7.08 -12.62 -28.13
CA PRO A 508 7.08 -11.18 -28.47
C PRO A 508 5.68 -10.56 -28.35
N HIS A 509 4.63 -11.36 -28.49
CA HIS A 509 3.23 -10.95 -28.38
C HIS A 509 2.58 -11.37 -27.05
N PRO A 510 1.51 -10.69 -26.61
CA PRO A 510 0.69 -11.06 -25.47
C PRO A 510 0.14 -12.45 -25.68
N THR A 511 0.56 -13.36 -24.82
CA THR A 511 0.11 -14.75 -24.83
C THR A 511 0.00 -15.19 -23.39
N ASP A 512 -0.86 -16.18 -23.12
CA ASP A 512 -0.97 -16.77 -21.79
C ASP A 512 0.39 -17.28 -21.30
N ALA A 513 1.20 -17.84 -22.20
CA ALA A 513 2.56 -18.29 -21.89
C ALA A 513 3.48 -17.15 -21.42
N ARG A 514 3.39 -15.96 -22.04
CA ARG A 514 4.11 -14.76 -21.59
C ARG A 514 3.63 -14.37 -20.19
N ASN A 515 2.33 -14.28 -19.98
CA ASN A 515 1.73 -13.85 -18.71
C ASN A 515 2.09 -14.80 -17.56
N TYR A 516 1.98 -16.12 -17.77
CA TYR A 516 2.41 -17.13 -16.80
C TYR A 516 3.93 -17.10 -16.58
N GLY A 517 4.72 -16.88 -17.63
CA GLY A 517 6.17 -16.73 -17.56
C GLY A 517 6.58 -15.51 -16.72
N THR A 518 5.94 -14.37 -16.94
CA THR A 518 6.13 -13.13 -16.18
C THR A 518 5.74 -13.30 -14.72
N LEU A 519 4.61 -13.96 -14.45
CA LEU A 519 4.18 -14.27 -13.08
C LEU A 519 5.20 -15.18 -12.38
N ALA A 520 5.62 -16.26 -13.03
CA ALA A 520 6.63 -17.18 -12.50
C ALA A 520 7.95 -16.45 -12.23
N PHE A 521 8.42 -15.62 -13.16
CA PHE A 521 9.58 -14.76 -12.99
C PHE A 521 9.46 -13.86 -11.76
N THR A 522 8.33 -13.17 -11.61
CA THR A 522 8.05 -12.27 -10.48
C THR A 522 8.08 -13.01 -9.15
N VAL A 523 7.46 -14.20 -9.08
CA VAL A 523 7.42 -15.05 -7.89
C VAL A 523 8.83 -15.55 -7.51
N LEU A 524 9.59 -16.04 -8.49
CA LEU A 524 10.94 -16.54 -8.29
C LEU A 524 11.89 -15.41 -7.87
N LEU A 525 11.78 -14.23 -8.47
CA LEU A 525 12.55 -13.06 -8.09
C LEU A 525 12.21 -12.59 -6.67
N GLY A 526 10.93 -12.52 -6.30
CA GLY A 526 10.50 -12.24 -4.94
C GLY A 526 11.05 -13.25 -3.92
N SER A 527 11.06 -14.53 -4.30
CA SER A 527 11.63 -15.61 -3.48
C SER A 527 13.16 -15.50 -3.35
N ALA A 528 13.86 -15.13 -4.43
CA ALA A 528 15.29 -14.84 -4.42
C ALA A 528 15.61 -13.64 -3.52
N VAL A 529 14.79 -12.59 -3.53
CA VAL A 529 14.90 -11.45 -2.61
C VAL A 529 14.82 -11.90 -1.15
N VAL A 530 13.85 -12.76 -0.79
CA VAL A 530 13.77 -13.31 0.57
C VAL A 530 14.97 -14.18 0.89
N ALA A 531 15.41 -15.03 -0.04
CA ALA A 531 16.53 -15.92 0.19
C ALA A 531 17.85 -15.20 0.40
N LEU A 532 18.08 -14.13 -0.37
CA LEU A 532 19.21 -13.25 -0.20
C LEU A 532 19.08 -12.42 1.07
N ALA A 533 17.91 -11.90 1.43
CA ALA A 533 17.75 -11.12 2.65
C ALA A 533 17.94 -11.97 3.93
N ALA A 534 17.42 -13.19 3.93
CA ALA A 534 17.28 -14.01 5.12
C ALA A 534 18.62 -14.51 5.71
N PRO A 535 18.70 -14.70 7.05
CA PRO A 535 19.87 -15.34 7.66
C PRO A 535 19.96 -16.80 7.21
N ARG A 536 21.16 -17.37 7.09
CA ARG A 536 21.36 -18.76 6.67
C ARG A 536 20.48 -19.71 7.52
N PRO A 537 19.73 -20.64 6.89
CA PRO A 537 18.91 -21.58 7.64
C PRO A 537 19.82 -22.46 8.51
N ARG A 538 19.47 -22.63 9.79
CA ARG A 538 20.23 -23.48 10.73
C ARG A 538 19.47 -24.75 11.07
N THR A 539 18.14 -24.74 10.93
CA THR A 539 17.26 -25.85 11.23
C THR A 539 16.40 -26.21 10.02
N HIS A 540 15.88 -27.44 9.97
CA HIS A 540 14.93 -27.87 8.93
C HIS A 540 13.70 -26.95 8.86
N ARG A 541 13.22 -26.45 10.00
CA ARG A 541 12.11 -25.49 10.05
C ARG A 541 12.45 -24.15 9.38
N ASP A 542 13.70 -23.71 9.43
CA ASP A 542 14.13 -22.51 8.71
C ASP A 542 14.08 -22.70 7.20
N TRP A 543 14.21 -23.93 6.69
CA TRP A 543 14.08 -24.21 5.26
C TRP A 543 12.64 -24.10 4.76
N LEU A 544 11.65 -24.40 5.60
CA LEU A 544 10.22 -24.28 5.25
C LEU A 544 9.80 -22.86 4.86
N ARG A 545 10.59 -21.84 5.20
CA ARG A 545 10.31 -20.45 4.79
C ARG A 545 10.39 -20.23 3.28
N TYR A 546 11.20 -21.02 2.56
CA TYR A 546 11.38 -20.86 1.12
C TYR A 546 10.13 -21.29 0.34
N PRO A 547 9.62 -22.53 0.48
CA PRO A 547 8.36 -22.91 -0.15
C PRO A 547 7.18 -22.07 0.35
N ALA A 548 7.18 -21.65 1.64
CA ALA A 548 6.17 -20.71 2.14
C ALA A 548 6.24 -19.34 1.46
N THR A 549 7.44 -18.83 1.16
CA THR A 549 7.61 -17.56 0.45
C THR A 549 7.12 -17.67 -0.99
N VAL A 550 7.44 -18.76 -1.68
CA VAL A 550 6.93 -19.05 -3.04
C VAL A 550 5.41 -19.05 -3.00
N LEU A 551 4.80 -19.90 -2.15
CA LEU A 551 3.35 -20.00 -2.03
C LEU A 551 2.68 -18.65 -1.72
N ILE A 552 3.21 -17.91 -0.74
CA ILE A 552 2.67 -16.59 -0.38
C ILE A 552 2.78 -15.64 -1.56
N THR A 553 3.91 -15.62 -2.27
CA THR A 553 4.11 -14.68 -3.40
C THR A 553 3.23 -15.06 -4.58
N THR A 554 3.16 -16.35 -4.94
CA THR A 554 2.31 -16.87 -6.02
C THR A 554 0.84 -16.51 -5.80
N VAL A 555 0.34 -16.64 -4.58
CA VAL A 555 -1.06 -16.31 -4.26
C VAL A 555 -1.25 -14.81 -4.10
N SER A 556 -0.36 -14.13 -3.37
CA SER A 556 -0.58 -12.74 -2.99
C SER A 556 -0.40 -11.77 -4.15
N VAL A 557 0.50 -12.02 -5.10
CA VAL A 557 0.75 -11.08 -6.20
C VAL A 557 -0.48 -10.92 -7.10
N PRO A 558 -1.08 -11.98 -7.67
CA PRO A 558 -2.32 -11.86 -8.44
C PRO A 558 -3.47 -11.29 -7.61
N LEU A 559 -3.63 -11.76 -6.37
CA LEU A 559 -4.66 -11.30 -5.44
C LEU A 559 -4.56 -9.80 -5.14
N MET A 560 -3.34 -9.23 -5.20
CA MET A 560 -3.12 -7.80 -5.00
C MET A 560 -3.18 -7.00 -6.29
N LEU A 561 -2.65 -7.55 -7.39
CA LEU A 561 -2.59 -6.90 -8.69
C LEU A 561 -4.00 -6.66 -9.24
N PHE A 562 -4.84 -7.69 -9.22
CA PHE A 562 -6.19 -7.63 -9.76
C PHE A 562 -7.04 -6.46 -9.17
N PRO A 563 -7.21 -6.32 -7.83
CA PRO A 563 -7.93 -5.17 -7.27
C PRO A 563 -7.35 -3.83 -7.66
N LEU A 564 -6.02 -3.75 -7.76
CA LEU A 564 -5.33 -2.50 -8.04
C LEU A 564 -5.50 -2.10 -9.52
N VAL A 565 -5.51 -3.07 -10.43
CA VAL A 565 -5.87 -2.85 -11.83
C VAL A 565 -7.32 -2.39 -11.93
N ILE A 566 -8.26 -3.10 -11.29
CA ILE A 566 -9.66 -2.67 -11.28
C ILE A 566 -9.82 -1.26 -10.66
N ALA A 567 -9.12 -0.96 -9.56
CA ALA A 567 -9.12 0.37 -8.96
C ALA A 567 -8.46 1.43 -9.86
N SER A 568 -7.52 1.07 -10.72
CA SER A 568 -6.91 1.99 -11.70
C SER A 568 -7.84 2.33 -12.85
N ILE A 569 -8.69 1.38 -13.25
CA ILE A 569 -9.75 1.60 -14.24
C ILE A 569 -10.82 2.51 -13.60
N ALA A 570 -11.16 2.26 -12.33
CA ALA A 570 -12.11 3.03 -11.54
C ALA A 570 -11.73 4.50 -11.34
N LEU A 571 -10.45 4.70 -11.01
CA LEU A 571 -9.85 5.97 -10.67
C LEU A 571 -8.88 6.25 -11.80
N PRO A 572 -9.31 6.94 -12.89
CA PRO A 572 -8.58 7.02 -14.15
C PRO A 572 -7.35 7.93 -14.00
N TYR A 573 -6.39 7.52 -13.18
CA TYR A 573 -5.19 8.27 -12.90
C TYR A 573 -4.28 8.26 -14.13
N GLY A 574 -4.31 7.23 -14.96
CA GLY A 574 -3.62 7.24 -16.25
C GLY A 574 -4.13 8.40 -17.11
N ALA A 575 -5.45 8.54 -17.26
CA ALA A 575 -6.05 9.66 -17.98
C ALA A 575 -5.66 11.02 -17.38
N LEU A 576 -5.62 11.14 -16.05
CA LEU A 576 -5.12 12.34 -15.39
C LEU A 576 -3.67 12.64 -15.79
N PHE A 577 -2.78 11.65 -15.80
CA PHE A 577 -1.38 11.85 -16.18
C PHE A 577 -1.20 12.14 -17.66
N THR A 578 -1.98 11.48 -18.53
CA THR A 578 -2.06 11.76 -19.98
C THR A 578 -2.49 13.20 -20.24
N ALA A 579 -3.56 13.66 -19.56
CA ALA A 579 -4.03 15.03 -19.67
C ALA A 579 -3.02 16.06 -19.14
N LEU A 580 -2.34 15.75 -18.02
CA LEU A 580 -1.29 16.63 -17.48
C LEU A 580 -0.07 16.73 -18.41
N ALA A 581 0.26 15.63 -19.11
CA ALA A 581 1.28 15.60 -20.14
C ALA A 581 0.86 16.33 -21.42
N GLY A 582 -0.44 16.61 -21.61
CA GLY A 582 -0.97 17.25 -22.82
C GLY A 582 -1.10 16.29 -24.01
N ASN A 583 -1.11 14.98 -23.74
CA ASN A 583 -1.26 13.95 -24.75
C ASN A 583 -2.76 13.70 -25.06
N PRO A 584 -3.10 13.22 -26.27
CA PRO A 584 -4.47 12.88 -26.62
C PRO A 584 -5.11 11.90 -25.63
N GLU A 585 -6.40 12.08 -25.35
CA GLU A 585 -7.10 11.13 -24.50
C GLU A 585 -7.19 9.75 -25.18
N ILE A 586 -7.13 8.70 -24.36
CA ILE A 586 -7.41 7.34 -24.80
C ILE A 586 -8.93 7.23 -25.05
N ASN A 587 -9.33 6.46 -26.06
CA ASN A 587 -10.74 6.18 -26.34
C ASN A 587 -11.47 5.71 -25.07
N SER A 588 -12.69 6.18 -24.84
CA SER A 588 -13.50 5.79 -23.68
C SER A 588 -13.80 4.28 -23.60
N ALA A 589 -13.65 3.55 -24.70
CA ALA A 589 -13.76 2.09 -24.73
C ALA A 589 -12.52 1.37 -24.15
N ASP A 590 -11.40 2.08 -24.01
CA ASP A 590 -10.10 1.55 -23.63
C ASP A 590 -9.66 2.04 -22.24
N THR A 591 -8.67 1.36 -21.65
CA THR A 591 -8.21 1.64 -20.29
C THR A 591 -6.85 2.33 -20.27
N ASP A 592 -6.81 3.57 -19.80
CA ASP A 592 -5.57 4.28 -19.52
C ASP A 592 -5.03 3.89 -18.13
N ASN A 593 -4.30 2.77 -18.06
CA ASN A 593 -3.65 2.29 -16.84
C ASN A 593 -2.14 2.57 -16.87
N VAL A 594 -1.56 2.76 -15.67
CA VAL A 594 -0.12 2.71 -15.45
C VAL A 594 0.21 1.62 -14.43
N ALA A 595 0.32 0.40 -14.93
CA ALA A 595 0.47 -0.83 -14.17
C ALA A 595 1.76 -0.84 -13.34
N VAL A 596 2.88 -0.32 -13.85
CA VAL A 596 4.17 -0.36 -13.12
C VAL A 596 4.11 0.38 -11.78
N ILE A 597 3.25 1.39 -11.65
CA ILE A 597 3.05 2.13 -10.40
C ILE A 597 2.42 1.25 -9.31
N LEU A 598 1.63 0.25 -9.71
CA LEU A 598 0.99 -0.70 -8.80
C LEU A 598 2.02 -1.59 -8.09
N ALA A 599 3.23 -1.71 -8.63
CA ALA A 599 4.33 -2.41 -7.96
C ALA A 599 4.68 -1.83 -6.59
N VAL A 600 4.48 -0.52 -6.38
CA VAL A 600 4.80 0.16 -5.12
C VAL A 600 3.93 -0.35 -3.96
N PRO A 601 2.59 -0.25 -4.00
CA PRO A 601 1.76 -0.80 -2.93
C PRO A 601 1.91 -2.33 -2.79
N ILE A 602 1.98 -3.08 -3.90
CA ILE A 602 2.14 -4.55 -3.87
C ILE A 602 3.45 -4.92 -3.15
N GLY A 603 4.58 -4.38 -3.58
CA GLY A 603 5.90 -4.68 -3.01
C GLY A 603 6.01 -4.28 -1.53
N ILE A 604 5.41 -3.14 -1.13
CA ILE A 604 5.39 -2.72 0.29
C ILE A 604 4.58 -3.69 1.15
N VAL A 605 3.41 -4.12 0.67
CA VAL A 605 2.52 -5.02 1.42
C VAL A 605 3.12 -6.42 1.50
N LEU A 606 3.59 -6.94 0.37
CA LEU A 606 4.31 -8.20 0.28
C LEU A 606 5.55 -8.19 1.18
N GLY A 607 6.32 -7.10 1.20
CA GLY A 607 7.47 -6.95 2.09
C GLY A 607 7.13 -6.92 3.57
N ARG A 608 5.91 -6.53 3.94
CA ARG A 608 5.43 -6.65 5.33
C ARG A 608 5.00 -8.08 5.66
N MET A 609 4.37 -8.79 4.72
CA MET A 609 3.98 -10.19 4.88
C MET A 609 5.20 -11.09 5.00
N LEU A 610 6.20 -10.88 4.13
CA LEU A 610 7.40 -11.71 4.06
C LEU A 610 8.48 -11.36 5.11
N ARG A 611 8.31 -10.25 5.84
CA ARG A 611 9.29 -9.78 6.84
C ARG A 611 9.63 -10.84 7.90
N GLY A 612 8.64 -11.64 8.31
CA GLY A 612 8.85 -12.68 9.32
C GLY A 612 9.82 -13.77 8.85
N PHE A 613 9.85 -14.06 7.56
CA PHE A 613 10.74 -15.04 6.95
C PHE A 613 12.14 -14.47 6.73
N ALA A 614 12.23 -13.19 6.37
CA ALA A 614 13.51 -12.51 6.13
C ALA A 614 14.30 -12.21 7.42
N PHE A 615 13.65 -11.76 8.50
CA PHE A 615 14.36 -11.32 9.71
C PHE A 615 14.19 -12.27 10.91
N GLY A 616 13.40 -13.32 10.77
CA GLY A 616 12.95 -14.16 11.87
C GLY A 616 11.97 -13.43 12.80
N ARG A 617 11.36 -14.17 13.72
CA ARG A 617 10.66 -13.53 14.85
C ARG A 617 11.72 -12.87 15.73
N PRO A 618 11.51 -11.65 16.23
CA PRO A 618 12.32 -11.12 17.31
C PRO A 618 12.35 -12.19 18.39
N ARG A 619 13.52 -12.78 18.66
CA ARG A 619 13.64 -13.61 19.84
C ARG A 619 13.27 -12.66 20.96
N ALA A 620 12.17 -12.94 21.65
CA ALA A 620 11.98 -12.37 22.96
C ALA A 620 13.26 -12.77 23.67
N THR A 621 14.18 -11.80 23.84
CA THR A 621 15.25 -11.91 24.80
C THR A 621 14.48 -12.05 26.09
N VAL A 622 14.15 -13.30 26.43
CA VAL A 622 13.80 -13.71 27.76
C VAL A 622 15.03 -13.27 28.51
N ARG A 623 14.95 -12.06 29.07
CA ARG A 623 15.94 -11.55 29.99
C ARG A 623 15.88 -12.59 31.07
N ARG A 624 16.80 -13.56 31.01
CA ARG A 624 16.97 -14.55 32.05
C ARG A 624 17.32 -13.69 33.24
N THR A 625 16.31 -13.35 34.04
CA THR A 625 16.42 -12.79 35.39
C THR A 625 16.99 -13.85 36.32
N THR A 626 17.98 -14.59 35.84
CA THR A 626 18.78 -15.54 36.60
C THR A 626 20.10 -14.90 37.01
N GLU A 627 20.31 -13.60 36.74
CA GLU A 627 21.17 -12.85 37.67
C GLU A 627 20.42 -12.83 39.00
N PRO A 628 20.91 -13.55 40.03
CA PRO A 628 20.36 -13.42 41.36
C PRO A 628 20.39 -11.93 41.73
N PRO A 629 19.40 -11.44 42.48
CA PRO A 629 19.41 -10.05 42.95
C PRO A 629 20.80 -9.76 43.53
N PRO A 630 21.43 -8.62 43.17
CA PRO A 630 22.74 -8.27 43.70
C PRO A 630 22.66 -8.45 45.22
N LYS A 631 23.52 -9.32 45.77
CA LYS A 631 23.57 -9.56 47.22
C LYS A 631 23.70 -8.19 47.86
N ALA A 632 22.73 -7.82 48.70
CA ALA A 632 22.77 -6.56 49.42
C ALA A 632 24.12 -6.49 50.14
N HIS A 633 24.95 -5.50 49.76
CA HIS A 633 26.15 -5.21 50.52
C HIS A 633 25.69 -4.83 51.93
N PRO A 634 26.18 -5.49 53.00
CA PRO A 634 25.84 -5.09 54.35
C PRO A 634 26.31 -3.65 54.56
N SER A 635 25.40 -2.81 55.06
CA SER A 635 25.73 -1.44 55.46
C SER A 635 26.85 -1.49 56.51
N PRO A 636 27.91 -0.69 56.40
CA PRO A 636 28.87 -0.54 57.49
C PRO A 636 28.14 0.02 58.72
N ALA A 637 28.41 -0.60 59.87
CA ALA A 637 27.89 -0.23 61.19
C ALA A 637 28.69 0.93 61.80
#